data_AF-A0A356N9S9-F1
#
_entry.id   AF-A0A356N9S9-F1
#
_cell.length_a   1.000
_cell.length_b   1.000
_cell.length_c   1.000
_cell.angle_alpha   90.00
_cell.angle_beta   90.00
_cell.angle_gamma   90.00
#
_symmetry.space_group_name_H-M   'P 1'
#
loop_
_entity.id
_entity.type
_entity.pdbx_description
1 polymer ?
#
loop_
_entity_poly.entity_id
_entity_poly.type
_entity_poly.pdbx_seq_one_letter_code
_entity_poly.pdbx_strand_id
1 'polypeptide(L)'
;MMKRRATISLYLGLALIIILLFSGTIPSSEVVYAADGDVAHIFDKTDVTKDLEGSEGFDFSQYPADASKDTQIYTFLEYGYDGADNSKFGLYLYVYNPKQKSFSTSSASNKANVAMAFDEKDNATSYQRVGLIFCSATADKLFYKFRIDDSGKLLALAEKYALTHGGARRYDIATVELFAYGDKTATTSTIGKSYECTGYMKGFGADKESNTHSVKAYSLDVLDIELNHTFFRPEGNSSGSAIASTKDQLNSVYFKFPNELIEYYGGIYKISTSYYALRTMPIVITSVKEVYDKLINYVGRDNYDGCEAEIFNIYVNDATWKDHQMSVLKKHFDEATVKAFENSIALTVNMQDKSYYYLPDTPIYYLFYTGNETADGSVPYAKDFSLSGERLLDYIYNYNRSYKNGKLDIKGGISKDLFCDSDDGYFNKLTQVEICADDTYSLESIVREKKWYDFLDLFNLFAEYKSESYENIRAIVPVEKSDISMPKADFCKKYLIDESAYDDVIASAKSDKETTYLFRFAQSAYLTSNALASRPGSKGYVYGSDYNYCAQETVYLDMNISSITCRKDDVYHTFAVAANPIDAVADIEPPPEEFDKTGWWKDKFESVKDWFEMSKSALIIAAIVILAVVLMVLIIITLVKLAPSFAMLRISRSQSSSKQRSKSKNKTNNKSAKHIAGRSHNGKKTSLSKSQ
;
A
#
# COMPACT_ATOMS: atom_id res chain seq x y z
N MET A 1 -9.29 42.45 28.27
CA MET A 1 -7.83 42.50 28.54
C MET A 1 -6.93 42.42 27.28
N MET A 2 -7.43 42.07 26.09
CA MET A 2 -6.61 41.73 24.92
C MET A 2 -5.73 42.85 24.33
N LYS A 3 -6.12 44.13 24.40
CA LYS A 3 -5.41 45.25 23.74
C LYS A 3 -3.98 45.53 24.23
N ARG A 4 -3.47 44.84 25.26
CA ARG A 4 -2.06 44.94 25.70
C ARG A 4 -1.12 43.88 25.12
N ARG A 5 -1.63 42.81 24.47
CA ARG A 5 -0.77 41.76 23.89
C ARG A 5 -0.23 42.14 22.50
N ALA A 6 -1.03 42.79 21.65
CA ALA A 6 -0.62 43.19 20.31
C ALA A 6 0.60 44.12 20.30
N THR A 7 0.66 45.10 21.19
CA THR A 7 1.79 46.03 21.31
C THR A 7 3.08 45.34 21.79
N ILE A 8 2.99 44.39 22.73
CA ILE A 8 4.17 43.63 23.19
C ILE A 8 4.70 42.72 22.06
N SER A 9 3.81 42.10 21.29
CA SER A 9 4.20 41.29 20.12
C SER A 9 4.92 42.12 19.05
N LEU A 10 4.51 43.38 18.84
CA LEU A 10 5.14 44.28 17.88
C LEU A 10 6.56 44.67 18.32
N TYR A 11 6.79 44.91 19.62
CA TYR A 11 8.13 45.20 20.14
C TYR A 11 9.05 43.96 20.20
N LEU A 12 8.51 42.75 20.42
CA LEU A 12 9.29 41.52 20.25
C LEU A 12 9.71 41.29 18.79
N GLY A 13 8.80 41.50 17.84
CA GLY A 13 9.10 41.42 16.41
C GLY A 13 10.21 42.39 15.99
N LEU A 14 10.12 43.65 16.46
CA LEU A 14 11.14 44.66 16.16
C LEU A 14 12.50 44.35 16.81
N ALA A 15 12.52 43.69 17.98
CA ALA A 15 13.76 43.29 18.64
C ALA A 15 14.47 42.11 17.93
N LEU A 16 13.73 41.11 17.43
CA LEU A 16 14.32 40.02 16.66
C LEU A 16 14.93 40.49 15.32
N ILE A 17 14.30 41.46 14.65
CA ILE A 17 14.77 42.01 13.37
C ILE A 17 16.18 42.64 13.49
N ILE A 18 16.54 43.16 14.67
CA ILE A 18 17.85 43.82 14.88
C ILE A 18 18.96 42.81 15.18
N ILE A 19 18.65 41.64 15.74
CA ILE A 19 19.64 40.59 16.06
C ILE A 19 19.96 39.73 14.82
N LEU A 20 18.99 39.51 13.94
CA LEU A 20 19.16 38.72 12.70
C LEU A 20 19.95 39.41 11.57
N LEU A 21 20.45 40.63 11.79
CA LEU A 21 21.27 41.36 10.80
C LEU A 21 22.77 41.01 10.86
N PHE A 22 23.21 40.24 11.85
CA PHE A 22 24.57 39.71 11.92
C PHE A 22 24.65 38.29 11.36
N SER A 23 24.53 38.17 10.04
CA SER A 23 25.15 37.08 9.29
C SER A 23 26.67 37.27 9.36
N GLY A 24 27.26 36.89 10.51
CA GLY A 24 28.67 37.12 10.81
C GLY A 24 29.57 36.62 9.69
N THR A 25 30.55 37.43 9.28
CA THR A 25 31.45 37.00 8.22
C THR A 25 32.29 35.83 8.75
N ILE A 26 32.15 34.64 8.14
CA ILE A 26 33.08 33.54 8.41
C ILE A 26 34.37 33.89 7.69
N PRO A 27 35.49 34.17 8.40
CA PRO A 27 36.76 34.40 7.76
C PRO A 27 37.19 33.11 7.08
N SER A 28 37.74 33.22 5.89
CA SER A 28 38.33 32.09 5.18
C SER A 28 39.50 31.52 6.01
N SER A 29 39.26 30.43 6.74
CA SER A 29 40.32 29.65 7.38
C SER A 29 41.36 29.31 6.31
N GLU A 30 42.65 29.47 6.59
CA GLU A 30 43.70 29.21 5.60
C GLU A 30 43.70 27.73 5.18
N VAL A 31 43.05 27.44 4.05
CA VAL A 31 43.05 26.11 3.44
C VAL A 31 44.43 25.87 2.86
N VAL A 32 45.29 25.24 3.67
CA VAL A 32 46.63 24.81 3.25
C VAL A 32 46.49 23.87 2.06
N TYR A 33 46.89 24.35 0.88
CA TYR A 33 46.89 23.57 -0.35
C TYR A 33 47.89 22.40 -0.23
N ALA A 34 47.36 21.23 0.16
CA ALA A 34 48.04 19.96 -0.11
C ALA A 34 48.04 19.72 -1.63
N ALA A 35 49.22 19.40 -2.18
CA ALA A 35 49.38 19.16 -3.62
C ALA A 35 48.70 17.85 -4.08
N ASP A 36 48.24 17.83 -5.33
CA ASP A 36 47.67 16.67 -6.05
C ASP A 36 46.72 15.80 -5.21
N GLY A 37 45.61 16.40 -4.78
CA GLY A 37 44.47 15.73 -4.16
C GLY A 37 43.15 16.33 -4.61
N ASP A 38 42.07 15.57 -4.44
CA ASP A 38 40.75 15.87 -5.02
C ASP A 38 40.26 17.31 -4.69
N VAL A 39 40.06 18.09 -5.74
CA VAL A 39 39.75 19.54 -5.69
C VAL A 39 38.26 19.78 -5.43
N ALA A 40 37.41 18.80 -5.77
CA ALA A 40 35.98 18.87 -5.55
C ALA A 40 35.66 18.99 -4.05
N HIS A 41 34.69 19.86 -3.72
CA HIS A 41 34.17 20.08 -2.37
C HIS A 41 35.26 20.16 -1.27
N ILE A 42 36.38 20.85 -1.54
CA ILE A 42 37.55 20.90 -0.63
C ILE A 42 37.20 21.30 0.82
N PHE A 43 36.12 22.05 1.01
CA PHE A 43 35.63 22.51 2.31
C PHE A 43 34.86 21.44 3.12
N ASP A 44 34.54 20.27 2.53
CA ASP A 44 34.13 19.06 3.28
C ASP A 44 35.20 18.64 4.32
N LYS A 45 36.46 19.01 4.08
CA LYS A 45 37.64 18.60 4.85
C LYS A 45 38.03 19.59 5.96
N THR A 46 37.34 20.73 6.13
CA THR A 46 37.60 21.67 7.24
C THR A 46 36.76 21.33 8.46
N ASP A 47 37.36 21.47 9.64
CA ASP A 47 36.76 21.09 10.91
C ASP A 47 35.72 22.12 11.39
N VAL A 48 34.56 21.64 11.84
CA VAL A 48 33.46 22.50 12.29
C VAL A 48 33.86 23.42 13.44
N THR A 49 34.80 23.01 14.30
CA THR A 49 35.29 23.86 15.39
C THR A 49 35.98 25.09 14.83
N LYS A 50 36.87 24.91 13.84
CA LYS A 50 37.65 26.01 13.23
C LYS A 50 36.78 26.94 12.38
N ASP A 51 35.82 26.38 11.65
CA ASP A 51 34.84 27.15 10.88
C ASP A 51 34.04 28.09 11.80
N LEU A 52 33.64 27.59 12.99
CA LEU A 52 32.86 28.34 13.97
C LEU A 52 33.71 29.30 14.82
N GLU A 53 34.92 28.92 15.24
CA GLU A 53 35.87 29.80 15.96
C GLU A 53 36.27 31.03 15.13
N GLY A 54 36.28 30.92 13.81
CA GLY A 54 36.47 32.06 12.93
C GLY A 54 35.26 33.01 12.90
N SER A 55 34.05 32.46 12.99
CA SER A 55 32.80 33.18 12.68
C SER A 55 32.60 34.43 13.55
N GLU A 56 32.49 35.59 12.90
CA GLU A 56 32.37 36.89 13.58
C GLU A 56 31.16 36.93 14.53
N GLY A 57 31.43 37.06 15.83
CA GLY A 57 30.41 37.13 16.89
C GLY A 57 29.94 35.78 17.45
N PHE A 58 30.49 34.65 17.00
CA PHE A 58 30.20 33.34 17.58
C PHE A 58 30.94 33.09 18.90
N ASP A 59 30.31 32.34 19.81
CA ASP A 59 30.89 31.87 21.07
C ASP A 59 30.18 30.58 21.53
N PHE A 60 30.93 29.49 21.68
CA PHE A 60 30.42 28.20 22.16
C PHE A 60 29.74 28.30 23.54
N SER A 61 30.09 29.28 24.39
CA SER A 61 29.47 29.44 25.72
C SER A 61 27.96 29.72 25.66
N GLN A 62 27.47 30.24 24.52
CA GLN A 62 26.06 30.52 24.27
C GLN A 62 25.26 29.28 23.84
N TYR A 63 25.95 28.19 23.51
CA TYR A 63 25.38 26.95 22.95
C TYR A 63 25.68 25.70 23.81
N PRO A 64 25.33 25.69 25.12
CA PRO A 64 25.62 24.57 26.02
C PRO A 64 24.73 23.35 25.78
N ALA A 65 25.18 22.19 26.28
CA ALA A 65 24.33 21.00 26.37
C ALA A 65 23.04 21.27 27.16
N ASP A 66 21.89 20.89 26.60
CA ASP A 66 20.56 21.08 27.17
C ASP A 66 19.60 19.99 26.67
N ALA A 67 19.30 19.03 27.54
CA ALA A 67 18.41 17.91 27.22
C ALA A 67 16.94 18.33 26.96
N SER A 68 16.54 19.57 27.26
CA SER A 68 15.19 20.09 27.01
C SER A 68 15.00 20.70 25.63
N LYS A 69 16.09 21.10 24.95
CA LYS A 69 16.04 21.72 23.62
C LYS A 69 16.18 20.70 22.50
N ASP A 70 15.47 20.91 21.39
CA ASP A 70 15.65 20.13 20.16
C ASP A 70 16.83 20.64 19.32
N THR A 71 17.22 19.86 18.31
CA THR A 71 18.31 20.24 17.40
C THR A 71 17.85 21.35 16.45
N GLN A 72 18.77 22.25 16.11
CA GLN A 72 18.50 23.50 15.41
C GLN A 72 19.58 23.74 14.34
N ILE A 73 19.26 24.48 13.28
CA ILE A 73 20.30 25.04 12.42
C ILE A 73 20.86 26.30 13.06
N TYR A 74 22.17 26.34 13.25
CA TYR A 74 22.91 27.53 13.64
C TYR A 74 23.09 28.47 12.45
N THR A 75 23.64 27.96 11.34
CA THR A 75 23.83 28.75 10.11
C THR A 75 23.90 27.89 8.84
N PHE A 76 23.81 28.58 7.69
CA PHE A 76 23.98 28.04 6.35
C PHE A 76 25.15 28.77 5.68
N LEU A 77 25.90 28.05 4.83
CA LEU A 77 27.03 28.60 4.09
C LEU A 77 27.02 28.11 2.64
N GLU A 78 26.88 29.03 1.70
CA GLU A 78 27.40 28.83 0.34
C GLU A 78 28.92 29.03 0.38
N TYR A 79 29.68 28.05 -0.08
CA TYR A 79 31.13 28.14 -0.23
C TYR A 79 31.53 27.81 -1.67
N GLY A 80 32.55 28.50 -2.18
CA GLY A 80 33.23 28.11 -3.42
C GLY A 80 32.48 28.35 -4.72
N TYR A 81 31.44 29.20 -4.72
CA TYR A 81 30.89 29.74 -5.96
C TYR A 81 31.90 30.69 -6.62
N ASP A 82 32.24 30.42 -7.87
CA ASP A 82 33.24 31.15 -8.65
C ASP A 82 32.64 31.82 -9.90
N GLY A 83 31.55 31.26 -10.43
CA GLY A 83 30.92 31.68 -11.68
C GLY A 83 31.70 31.29 -12.95
N ALA A 84 32.90 30.72 -12.82
CA ALA A 84 33.68 30.16 -13.91
C ALA A 84 34.19 28.73 -13.57
N ASP A 85 34.87 28.55 -12.42
CA ASP A 85 35.26 27.23 -11.91
C ASP A 85 34.53 26.90 -10.59
N ASN A 86 33.30 26.41 -10.71
CA ASN A 86 32.48 25.99 -9.56
C ASN A 86 32.86 24.58 -9.03
N SER A 87 34.01 23.99 -9.39
CA SER A 87 34.41 22.65 -8.90
C SER A 87 34.48 22.55 -7.37
N LYS A 88 34.78 23.66 -6.70
CA LYS A 88 34.89 23.78 -5.23
C LYS A 88 33.56 24.12 -4.54
N PHE A 89 32.48 24.32 -5.30
CA PHE A 89 31.18 24.74 -4.78
C PHE A 89 30.61 23.75 -3.76
N GLY A 90 29.91 24.25 -2.75
CA GLY A 90 29.09 23.43 -1.86
C GLY A 90 28.19 24.27 -0.97
N LEU A 91 27.08 23.67 -0.54
CA LEU A 91 26.12 24.26 0.39
C LEU A 91 26.19 23.50 1.72
N TYR A 92 26.54 24.19 2.80
CA TYR A 92 26.82 23.59 4.10
C TYR A 92 25.80 24.05 5.15
N LEU A 93 25.37 23.10 5.99
CA LEU A 93 24.48 23.30 7.12
C LEU A 93 25.25 23.04 8.42
N TYR A 94 25.23 24.02 9.32
CA TYR A 94 25.78 23.92 10.66
C TYR A 94 24.64 23.65 11.65
N VAL A 95 24.63 22.46 12.24
CA VAL A 95 23.57 21.97 13.13
C VAL A 95 24.03 22.06 14.58
N TYR A 96 23.26 22.74 15.41
CA TYR A 96 23.39 22.74 16.86
C TYR A 96 22.53 21.62 17.48
N ASN A 97 23.14 20.82 18.34
CA ASN A 97 22.60 19.58 18.91
C ASN A 97 22.71 19.60 20.45
N PRO A 98 21.88 20.42 21.14
CA PRO A 98 21.94 20.57 22.60
C PRO A 98 21.69 19.26 23.37
N LYS A 99 20.93 18.33 22.81
CA LYS A 99 20.71 16.97 23.35
C LYS A 99 21.93 16.04 23.21
N GLN A 100 22.98 16.45 22.51
CA GLN A 100 24.18 15.66 22.21
C GLN A 100 23.85 14.27 21.58
N LYS A 101 22.74 14.19 20.83
CA LYS A 101 22.33 12.98 20.09
C LYS A 101 23.48 12.54 19.18
N SER A 102 23.80 11.26 19.17
CA SER A 102 24.84 10.72 18.30
C SER A 102 24.24 10.42 16.93
N PHE A 103 24.30 11.40 16.03
CA PHE A 103 23.85 11.21 14.64
C PHE A 103 24.78 10.26 13.87
N SER A 104 24.18 9.45 13.00
CA SER A 104 24.92 8.58 12.08
C SER A 104 25.57 9.43 10.99
N THR A 105 26.85 9.19 10.71
CA THR A 105 27.62 9.99 9.74
C THR A 105 27.50 9.49 8.30
N SER A 106 26.86 8.34 8.08
CA SER A 106 26.75 7.68 6.77
C SER A 106 25.33 7.24 6.41
N SER A 107 24.31 7.70 7.15
CA SER A 107 22.92 7.27 6.92
C SER A 107 22.27 8.03 5.79
N ALA A 108 21.74 7.32 4.79
CA ALA A 108 20.90 7.88 3.73
C ALA A 108 19.52 8.38 4.25
N SER A 109 19.21 8.16 5.53
CA SER A 109 18.09 8.82 6.23
C SER A 109 18.43 10.26 6.69
N ASN A 110 19.68 10.71 6.56
CA ASN A 110 20.04 12.11 6.77
C ASN A 110 19.75 12.91 5.49
N LYS A 111 18.80 13.85 5.54
CA LYS A 111 18.33 14.58 4.35
C LYS A 111 18.04 16.05 4.64
N ALA A 112 18.01 16.87 3.60
CA ALA A 112 17.44 18.21 3.65
C ALA A 112 16.22 18.29 2.71
N ASN A 113 15.18 19.01 3.12
CA ASN A 113 14.04 19.31 2.26
C ASN A 113 14.25 20.69 1.59
N VAL A 114 14.43 20.71 0.28
CA VAL A 114 14.86 21.89 -0.50
C VAL A 114 13.96 22.16 -1.70
N ALA A 115 13.80 23.42 -2.09
CA ALA A 115 13.05 23.75 -3.31
C ALA A 115 13.84 23.38 -4.57
N MET A 116 13.18 22.71 -5.52
CA MET A 116 13.78 22.20 -6.76
C MET A 116 13.18 22.82 -8.03
N ALA A 117 12.17 23.68 -7.90
CA ALA A 117 11.55 24.41 -8.99
C ALA A 117 10.88 25.69 -8.48
N PHE A 118 10.84 26.72 -9.33
CA PHE A 118 10.19 28.01 -9.09
C PHE A 118 9.33 28.43 -10.30
N ASP A 119 8.27 29.22 -10.07
CA ASP A 119 7.45 29.82 -11.14
C ASP A 119 8.02 31.15 -11.66
N GLU A 120 7.32 31.80 -12.60
CA GLU A 120 7.69 33.10 -13.19
C GLU A 120 7.55 34.30 -12.22
N LYS A 121 7.19 34.04 -10.96
CA LYS A 121 7.06 35.02 -9.87
C LYS A 121 7.93 34.63 -8.67
N ASP A 122 8.87 33.70 -8.87
CA ASP A 122 9.80 33.16 -7.88
C ASP A 122 9.12 32.51 -6.65
N ASN A 123 7.90 32.00 -6.80
CA ASN A 123 7.30 31.08 -5.84
C ASN A 123 7.86 29.68 -6.05
N ALA A 124 8.22 28.97 -4.98
CA ALA A 124 8.62 27.57 -5.08
C ALA A 124 7.44 26.68 -5.52
N THR A 125 7.66 25.76 -6.45
CA THR A 125 6.60 24.91 -7.04
C THR A 125 6.76 23.41 -6.77
N SER A 126 7.95 22.96 -6.37
CA SER A 126 8.26 21.59 -5.94
C SER A 126 9.41 21.59 -4.92
N TYR A 127 9.30 20.76 -3.89
CA TYR A 127 10.38 20.47 -2.94
C TYR A 127 10.77 18.99 -2.98
N GLN A 128 12.03 18.66 -2.71
CA GLN A 128 12.54 17.29 -2.68
C GLN A 128 13.43 17.05 -1.46
N ARG A 129 13.43 15.81 -0.97
CA ARG A 129 14.35 15.32 0.06
C ARG A 129 15.66 14.91 -0.61
N VAL A 130 16.70 15.73 -0.46
CA VAL A 130 18.06 15.52 -0.98
C VAL A 130 19.00 15.02 0.13
N GLY A 131 20.14 14.42 -0.24
CA GLY A 131 21.04 13.79 0.73
C GLY A 131 21.84 14.78 1.58
N LEU A 132 22.38 14.31 2.70
CA LEU A 132 23.37 15.02 3.51
C LEU A 132 24.66 14.20 3.65
N ILE A 133 25.78 14.81 3.25
CA ILE A 133 27.12 14.27 3.45
C ILE A 133 27.68 14.87 4.73
N PHE A 134 28.14 14.02 5.66
CA PHE A 134 28.79 14.46 6.90
C PHE A 134 30.22 14.97 6.61
N CYS A 135 30.56 16.14 7.16
CA CYS A 135 31.89 16.75 7.04
C CYS A 135 32.70 16.63 8.34
N SER A 136 32.15 17.15 9.45
CA SER A 136 32.82 17.21 10.77
C SER A 136 31.79 17.39 11.90
N ALA A 137 32.16 17.04 13.13
CA ALA A 137 31.43 17.34 14.35
C ALA A 137 32.39 17.69 15.49
N THR A 138 31.96 18.52 16.44
CA THR A 138 32.71 18.77 17.67
C THR A 138 32.82 17.48 18.51
N ALA A 139 33.89 17.35 19.29
CA ALA A 139 34.14 16.14 20.09
C ALA A 139 33.03 15.84 21.13
N ASP A 140 32.33 16.87 21.58
CA ASP A 140 31.16 16.81 22.46
C ASP A 140 29.82 16.63 21.73
N LYS A 141 29.82 16.60 20.39
CA LYS A 141 28.65 16.47 19.51
C LYS A 141 27.64 17.61 19.61
N LEU A 142 28.00 18.76 20.20
CA LEU A 142 27.14 19.94 20.23
C LEU A 142 26.97 20.59 18.85
N PHE A 143 27.96 20.48 17.96
CA PHE A 143 27.87 20.96 16.58
C PHE A 143 28.22 19.89 15.56
N TYR A 144 27.45 19.85 14.47
CA TYR A 144 27.69 19.05 13.28
C TYR A 144 27.71 19.93 12.04
N LYS A 145 28.55 19.58 11.07
CA LYS A 145 28.61 20.19 9.73
C LYS A 145 28.26 19.12 8.70
N PHE A 146 27.27 19.42 7.86
CA PHE A 146 26.88 18.60 6.72
C PHE A 146 26.94 19.44 5.44
N ARG A 147 27.29 18.82 4.32
CA ARG A 147 27.07 19.36 2.97
C ARG A 147 25.79 18.76 2.39
N ILE A 148 25.01 19.57 1.68
CA ILE A 148 23.87 19.13 0.89
C ILE A 148 24.36 18.40 -0.37
N ASP A 149 23.82 17.21 -0.64
CA ASP A 149 24.02 16.47 -1.88
C ASP A 149 22.70 16.32 -2.65
N ASP A 150 22.54 17.21 -3.61
CA ASP A 150 21.44 17.32 -4.56
C ASP A 150 21.84 16.90 -5.99
N SER A 151 23.10 16.47 -6.16
CA SER A 151 23.79 16.28 -7.45
C SER A 151 23.89 17.54 -8.33
N GLY A 152 24.02 18.74 -7.74
CA GLY A 152 24.36 19.99 -8.44
C GLY A 152 23.21 20.74 -9.12
N LYS A 153 21.97 20.29 -8.93
CA LYS A 153 20.73 20.92 -9.43
C LYS A 153 20.48 22.30 -8.81
N LEU A 154 20.74 22.46 -7.51
CA LEU A 154 20.59 23.69 -6.73
C LEU A 154 21.53 24.79 -7.24
N LEU A 155 22.75 24.45 -7.65
CA LEU A 155 23.66 25.40 -8.30
C LEU A 155 23.06 25.90 -9.62
N ALA A 156 22.62 24.99 -10.49
CA ALA A 156 22.01 25.36 -11.78
C ALA A 156 20.71 26.19 -11.62
N LEU A 157 19.90 25.92 -10.59
CA LEU A 157 18.73 26.71 -10.23
C LEU A 157 19.12 28.12 -9.76
N ALA A 158 20.12 28.23 -8.89
CA ALA A 158 20.59 29.50 -8.36
C ALA A 158 21.31 30.35 -9.42
N GLU A 159 22.06 29.75 -10.34
CA GLU A 159 22.64 30.43 -11.50
C GLU A 159 21.55 30.95 -12.45
N LYS A 160 20.48 30.18 -12.68
CA LYS A 160 19.31 30.65 -13.45
C LYS A 160 18.64 31.85 -12.77
N TYR A 161 18.48 31.83 -11.45
CA TYR A 161 17.93 32.95 -10.67
C TYR A 161 18.84 34.19 -10.75
N ALA A 162 20.16 34.01 -10.70
CA ALA A 162 21.16 35.08 -10.78
C ALA A 162 21.12 35.89 -12.09
N LEU A 163 20.73 35.26 -13.20
CA LEU A 163 20.59 35.93 -14.51
C LEU A 163 19.54 37.06 -14.50
N THR A 164 18.50 36.95 -13.68
CA THR A 164 17.42 37.95 -13.55
C THR A 164 17.51 38.78 -12.28
N HIS A 165 18.13 38.25 -11.21
CA HIS A 165 18.23 38.87 -9.89
C HIS A 165 19.60 39.50 -9.61
N GLY A 166 20.23 40.08 -10.62
CA GLY A 166 21.44 40.90 -10.47
C GLY A 166 22.66 40.16 -9.90
N GLY A 167 22.78 38.86 -10.15
CA GLY A 167 23.86 38.02 -9.62
C GLY A 167 23.58 37.35 -8.26
N ALA A 168 22.40 37.59 -7.67
CA ALA A 168 21.97 36.92 -6.44
C ALA A 168 21.63 35.43 -6.69
N ARG A 169 21.89 34.58 -5.70
CA ARG A 169 21.73 33.12 -5.75
C ARG A 169 20.81 32.67 -4.62
N ARG A 170 19.71 31.98 -4.94
CA ARG A 170 18.65 31.65 -3.97
C ARG A 170 18.60 30.16 -3.65
N TYR A 171 18.50 29.84 -2.36
CA TYR A 171 18.38 28.47 -1.84
C TYR A 171 17.29 28.42 -0.77
N ASP A 172 16.16 27.78 -1.08
CA ASP A 172 15.03 27.61 -0.15
C ASP A 172 15.15 26.24 0.54
N ILE A 173 15.35 26.27 1.86
CA ILE A 173 15.61 25.09 2.69
C ILE A 173 14.58 25.06 3.82
N ALA A 174 13.71 24.05 3.78
CA ALA A 174 12.56 23.92 4.66
C ALA A 174 12.91 23.19 5.96
N THR A 175 13.58 22.03 5.87
CA THR A 175 13.91 21.17 7.02
C THR A 175 15.27 20.48 6.86
N VAL A 176 15.79 20.01 8.00
CA VAL A 176 16.82 18.97 8.09
C VAL A 176 16.20 17.72 8.73
N GLU A 177 16.58 16.54 8.27
CA GLU A 177 16.23 15.24 8.83
C GLU A 177 17.54 14.56 9.26
N LEU A 178 17.65 14.12 10.52
CA LEU A 178 18.86 13.49 11.04
C LEU A 178 18.55 12.21 11.83
N PHE A 179 19.23 11.12 11.48
CA PHE A 179 19.11 9.83 12.15
C PHE A 179 20.12 9.70 13.29
N ALA A 180 19.64 9.51 14.53
CA ALA A 180 20.51 9.22 15.68
C ALA A 180 20.52 7.72 16.01
N TYR A 181 21.69 7.22 16.42
CA TYR A 181 21.84 5.84 16.84
C TYR A 181 20.96 5.54 18.07
N GLY A 182 20.02 4.61 17.92
CA GLY A 182 19.05 4.23 18.95
C GLY A 182 17.61 4.66 18.63
N ASP A 183 17.41 5.65 17.76
CA ASP A 183 16.08 5.98 17.24
C ASP A 183 15.64 4.98 16.15
N LYS A 184 14.33 4.80 15.95
CA LYS A 184 13.76 3.95 14.89
C LYS A 184 13.79 4.62 13.50
N THR A 185 13.50 5.92 13.44
CA THR A 185 13.55 6.76 12.23
C THR A 185 14.32 8.06 12.49
N ALA A 186 14.55 8.88 11.44
CA ALA A 186 15.20 10.18 11.61
C ALA A 186 14.27 11.19 12.29
N THR A 187 14.84 12.14 13.05
CA THR A 187 14.11 13.29 13.60
C THR A 187 14.20 14.45 12.62
N THR A 188 13.07 15.06 12.29
CA THR A 188 12.99 16.27 11.45
C THR A 188 13.10 17.53 12.30
N SER A 189 13.73 18.58 11.78
CA SER A 189 13.83 19.88 12.42
C SER A 189 13.69 21.01 11.39
N THR A 190 12.78 21.94 11.66
CA THR A 190 12.42 22.99 10.72
C THR A 190 13.48 24.08 10.65
N ILE A 191 13.85 24.44 9.43
CA ILE A 191 14.75 25.55 9.10
C ILE A 191 13.91 26.77 8.73
N GLY A 192 12.98 26.59 7.78
CA GLY A 192 12.08 27.65 7.32
C GLY A 192 12.82 28.90 6.84
N LYS A 193 13.81 28.73 5.96
CA LYS A 193 14.58 29.84 5.38
C LYS A 193 14.74 29.76 3.86
N SER A 194 14.67 30.94 3.24
CA SER A 194 15.23 31.21 1.92
C SER A 194 16.53 32.00 2.10
N TYR A 195 17.63 31.48 1.58
CA TYR A 195 18.95 32.11 1.63
C TYR A 195 19.27 32.76 0.29
N GLU A 196 19.59 34.06 0.30
CA GLU A 196 20.00 34.84 -0.87
C GLU A 196 21.48 35.22 -0.74
N CYS A 197 22.33 34.54 -1.49
CA CYS A 197 23.78 34.76 -1.54
C CYS A 197 24.14 35.73 -2.66
N THR A 198 25.12 36.61 -2.41
CA THR A 198 25.60 37.62 -3.36
C THR A 198 27.11 37.78 -3.26
N GLY A 199 27.75 38.28 -4.32
CA GLY A 199 29.20 38.46 -4.40
C GLY A 199 29.97 37.12 -4.38
N TYR A 200 31.24 37.20 -3.99
CA TYR A 200 32.21 36.09 -3.98
C TYR A 200 33.06 36.11 -2.72
N MET A 201 33.38 34.92 -2.19
CA MET A 201 34.35 34.77 -1.11
C MET A 201 35.77 35.07 -1.59
N LYS A 202 36.67 35.46 -0.67
CA LYS A 202 38.10 35.59 -1.01
C LYS A 202 38.63 34.26 -1.57
N GLY A 203 39.40 34.34 -2.65
CA GLY A 203 39.87 33.19 -3.43
C GLY A 203 38.93 32.75 -4.56
N PHE A 204 37.76 33.39 -4.72
CA PHE A 204 36.75 33.04 -5.73
C PHE A 204 36.30 34.27 -6.54
N GLY A 205 35.63 34.04 -7.67
CA GLY A 205 35.23 35.09 -8.60
C GLY A 205 36.39 35.69 -9.38
N ALA A 206 36.18 36.86 -9.99
CA ALA A 206 37.20 37.53 -10.81
C ALA A 206 38.29 38.25 -9.98
N ASP A 207 37.92 38.85 -8.84
CA ASP A 207 38.86 39.45 -7.88
C ASP A 207 39.09 38.47 -6.74
N LYS A 208 40.21 37.73 -6.82
CA LYS A 208 40.57 36.69 -5.85
C LYS A 208 41.01 37.25 -4.49
N GLU A 209 41.33 38.54 -4.37
CA GLU A 209 41.87 39.13 -3.14
C GLU A 209 40.79 39.76 -2.25
N SER A 210 39.68 40.18 -2.83
CA SER A 210 38.54 40.77 -2.12
C SER A 210 37.59 39.72 -1.54
N ASN A 211 36.94 40.02 -0.42
CA ASN A 211 35.76 39.30 0.03
C ASN A 211 34.53 40.20 -0.18
N THR A 212 33.62 39.76 -1.03
CA THR A 212 32.35 40.45 -1.34
C THR A 212 31.14 39.61 -1.01
N HIS A 213 31.34 38.44 -0.38
CA HIS A 213 30.26 37.49 -0.11
C HIS A 213 29.30 38.03 0.97
N SER A 214 28.00 37.98 0.69
CA SER A 214 26.95 38.33 1.64
C SER A 214 25.75 37.41 1.45
N VAL A 215 25.25 36.87 2.56
CA VAL A 215 24.06 36.01 2.62
C VAL A 215 22.97 36.71 3.42
N LYS A 216 21.76 36.76 2.88
CA LYS A 216 20.55 37.17 3.62
C LYS A 216 19.67 35.96 3.84
N ALA A 217 18.99 35.90 4.98
CA ALA A 217 18.02 34.84 5.29
C ALA A 217 16.62 35.43 5.47
N TYR A 218 15.70 35.06 4.58
CA TYR A 218 14.29 35.37 4.67
C TYR A 218 13.53 34.17 5.26
N SER A 219 12.41 34.39 5.96
CA SER A 219 11.57 33.27 6.42
C SER A 219 10.84 32.62 5.26
N LEU A 220 10.79 31.28 5.29
CA LEU A 220 9.98 30.44 4.42
C LEU A 220 8.90 29.77 5.27
N ASP A 221 7.65 29.79 4.81
CA ASP A 221 6.56 29.08 5.48
C ASP A 221 6.68 27.56 5.22
N VAL A 222 6.65 26.79 6.31
CA VAL A 222 6.75 25.33 6.29
C VAL A 222 5.58 24.75 7.07
N LEU A 223 4.86 23.81 6.47
CA LEU A 223 3.72 23.15 7.06
C LEU A 223 4.19 21.97 7.94
N ASP A 224 3.99 22.08 9.25
CA ASP A 224 4.25 21.01 10.22
C ASP A 224 3.06 20.02 10.24
N ILE A 225 3.31 18.73 9.93
CA ILE A 225 2.30 17.67 9.92
C ILE A 225 2.80 16.37 10.56
N GLU A 226 1.87 15.63 11.15
CA GLU A 226 2.08 14.30 11.72
C GLU A 226 1.56 13.24 10.73
N LEU A 227 2.45 12.32 10.29
CA LEU A 227 2.13 11.26 9.34
C LEU A 227 1.84 9.94 10.07
N ASN A 228 0.72 9.30 9.73
CA ASN A 228 0.33 8.00 10.28
C ASN A 228 -0.02 7.05 9.13
N HIS A 229 0.42 5.79 9.19
CA HIS A 229 0.19 4.77 8.16
C HIS A 229 -1.18 4.09 8.30
N THR A 230 -1.78 3.73 7.16
CA THR A 230 -2.83 2.71 7.06
C THR A 230 -2.77 2.07 5.68
N PHE A 231 -3.09 0.79 5.58
CA PHE A 231 -3.32 0.11 4.31
C PHE A 231 -4.82 -0.11 4.08
N PHE A 232 -5.18 -0.66 2.92
CA PHE A 232 -6.44 -1.35 2.69
C PHE A 232 -6.19 -2.52 1.75
N ARG A 233 -6.79 -3.67 2.06
CA ARG A 233 -6.63 -4.93 1.33
C ARG A 233 -8.03 -5.52 1.13
N PRO A 234 -8.55 -5.68 -0.10
CA PRO A 234 -9.85 -6.31 -0.30
C PRO A 234 -9.91 -7.74 0.22
N GLU A 235 -11.10 -8.29 0.42
CA GLU A 235 -11.29 -9.66 0.94
C GLU A 235 -10.72 -10.73 -0.02
N GLY A 236 -10.92 -10.55 -1.33
CA GLY A 236 -10.66 -11.55 -2.36
C GLY A 236 -9.23 -11.60 -2.90
N ASN A 237 -9.04 -12.52 -3.85
CA ASN A 237 -7.81 -12.72 -4.60
C ASN A 237 -7.86 -11.93 -5.92
N SER A 238 -6.83 -11.17 -6.29
CA SER A 238 -6.72 -10.50 -7.59
C SER A 238 -6.16 -11.39 -8.71
N SER A 239 -5.55 -12.54 -8.39
CA SER A 239 -4.99 -13.49 -9.39
C SER A 239 -5.84 -14.74 -9.66
N GLY A 240 -7.03 -14.86 -9.05
CA GLY A 240 -8.01 -15.92 -9.33
C GLY A 240 -7.57 -17.37 -9.02
N SER A 241 -6.44 -17.56 -8.34
CA SER A 241 -5.89 -18.87 -7.99
C SER A 241 -6.43 -19.41 -6.66
N ALA A 242 -6.56 -20.74 -6.55
CA ALA A 242 -7.05 -21.43 -5.36
C ALA A 242 -5.94 -21.98 -4.44
N ILE A 243 -4.66 -21.75 -4.76
CA ILE A 243 -3.49 -22.33 -4.07
C ILE A 243 -2.53 -21.26 -3.52
N ALA A 244 -2.47 -20.10 -4.18
CA ALA A 244 -1.77 -18.92 -3.70
C ALA A 244 -2.66 -17.71 -3.98
N SER A 245 -2.90 -16.89 -2.95
CA SER A 245 -3.69 -15.68 -3.08
C SER A 245 -2.78 -14.48 -3.30
N THR A 246 -3.01 -13.77 -4.39
CA THR A 246 -2.54 -12.40 -4.55
C THR A 246 -3.65 -11.49 -4.04
N LYS A 247 -3.37 -10.54 -3.16
CA LYS A 247 -4.38 -9.55 -2.74
C LYS A 247 -3.82 -8.17 -3.06
N ASP A 248 -4.62 -7.32 -3.69
CA ASP A 248 -4.18 -5.94 -3.93
C ASP A 248 -4.14 -5.17 -2.60
N GLN A 249 -3.10 -4.38 -2.38
CA GLN A 249 -2.87 -3.64 -1.15
C GLN A 249 -2.61 -2.17 -1.49
N LEU A 250 -3.50 -1.29 -1.03
CA LEU A 250 -3.40 0.16 -1.19
C LEU A 250 -2.79 0.77 0.07
N ASN A 251 -1.57 1.28 -0.02
CA ASN A 251 -0.84 1.83 1.12
C ASN A 251 -1.03 3.36 1.16
N SER A 252 -1.41 3.85 2.34
CA SER A 252 -1.86 5.21 2.56
C SER A 252 -1.20 5.82 3.79
N VAL A 253 -1.12 7.15 3.83
CA VAL A 253 -0.98 7.88 5.09
C VAL A 253 -2.15 8.81 5.33
N TYR A 254 -2.39 9.12 6.59
CA TYR A 254 -3.28 10.20 6.99
C TYR A 254 -2.56 11.24 7.84
N PHE A 255 -2.98 12.50 7.66
CA PHE A 255 -2.48 13.67 8.37
C PHE A 255 -3.57 14.75 8.45
N LYS A 256 -3.40 15.70 9.36
CA LYS A 256 -4.27 16.89 9.50
C LYS A 256 -3.74 18.04 8.64
N PHE A 257 -4.64 18.77 7.99
CA PHE A 257 -4.32 19.94 7.18
C PHE A 257 -5.21 21.14 7.61
N PRO A 258 -4.66 22.34 7.87
CA PRO A 258 -5.44 23.47 8.40
C PRO A 258 -6.52 23.99 7.46
N ASN A 259 -7.74 24.14 7.98
CA ASN A 259 -8.90 24.61 7.22
C ASN A 259 -8.72 26.04 6.68
N GLU A 260 -8.02 26.91 7.42
CA GLU A 260 -7.69 28.28 6.98
C GLU A 260 -6.89 28.29 5.66
N LEU A 261 -6.02 27.29 5.44
CA LEU A 261 -5.28 27.13 4.19
C LEU A 261 -6.16 26.58 3.06
N ILE A 262 -7.12 25.69 3.37
CA ILE A 262 -8.11 25.19 2.42
C ILE A 262 -9.03 26.34 1.95
N GLU A 263 -9.50 27.18 2.87
CA GLU A 263 -10.32 28.34 2.56
C GLU A 263 -9.57 29.36 1.69
N TYR A 264 -8.29 29.60 1.97
CA TYR A 264 -7.49 30.57 1.22
C TYR A 264 -7.00 30.05 -0.13
N TYR A 265 -6.27 28.91 -0.14
CA TYR A 265 -5.56 28.35 -1.29
C TYR A 265 -6.29 27.18 -1.99
N GLY A 266 -7.42 26.73 -1.44
CA GLY A 266 -8.19 25.59 -1.95
C GLY A 266 -7.70 24.23 -1.44
N GLY A 267 -8.38 23.17 -1.89
CA GLY A 267 -8.04 21.80 -1.50
C GLY A 267 -6.67 21.37 -2.02
N ILE A 268 -6.09 20.37 -1.35
CA ILE A 268 -4.85 19.74 -1.80
C ILE A 268 -5.05 19.17 -3.22
N TYR A 269 -4.15 19.55 -4.12
CA TYR A 269 -4.10 19.09 -5.50
C TYR A 269 -2.91 18.17 -5.79
N LYS A 270 -1.74 18.37 -5.18
CA LYS A 270 -0.55 17.54 -5.42
C LYS A 270 0.22 17.32 -4.12
N ILE A 271 0.80 16.13 -3.97
CA ILE A 271 1.71 15.79 -2.87
C ILE A 271 2.99 15.21 -3.46
N SER A 272 4.13 15.76 -3.07
CA SER A 272 5.46 15.26 -3.44
C SER A 272 5.97 14.40 -2.27
N THR A 273 6.30 13.13 -2.53
CA THR A 273 6.65 12.13 -1.50
C THR A 273 7.82 11.25 -1.93
N SER A 274 8.45 10.58 -0.96
CA SER A 274 9.62 9.73 -1.19
C SER A 274 9.75 8.62 -0.15
N TYR A 275 10.21 7.44 -0.58
CA TYR A 275 10.33 6.21 0.23
C TYR A 275 11.25 5.17 -0.42
N TYR A 276 11.68 4.16 0.34
CA TYR A 276 12.28 2.93 -0.18
C TYR A 276 11.24 1.81 -0.19
N ALA A 277 10.82 1.37 -1.38
CA ALA A 277 9.95 0.20 -1.52
C ALA A 277 10.80 -1.08 -1.51
N LEU A 278 10.52 -2.01 -0.59
CA LEU A 278 11.28 -3.25 -0.40
C LEU A 278 10.32 -4.44 -0.37
N ARG A 279 10.53 -5.43 -1.24
CA ARG A 279 9.78 -6.70 -1.23
C ARG A 279 10.38 -7.60 -0.15
N THR A 280 9.58 -8.07 0.83
CA THR A 280 10.10 -8.96 1.88
C THR A 280 10.54 -10.31 1.30
N MET A 281 11.54 -10.95 1.89
CA MET A 281 11.68 -12.42 1.78
C MET A 281 10.44 -13.14 2.36
N PRO A 282 10.22 -14.43 2.06
CA PRO A 282 9.05 -15.17 2.55
C PRO A 282 8.92 -15.14 4.09
N ILE A 283 7.76 -14.64 4.54
CA ILE A 283 7.35 -14.56 5.94
C ILE A 283 6.68 -15.88 6.31
N VAL A 284 7.31 -16.68 7.17
CA VAL A 284 6.78 -17.99 7.60
C VAL A 284 6.12 -17.86 8.98
N ILE A 285 4.85 -18.28 9.06
CA ILE A 285 4.04 -18.18 10.28
C ILE A 285 3.51 -19.57 10.64
N THR A 286 3.74 -20.01 11.87
CA THR A 286 3.34 -21.35 12.36
C THR A 286 2.71 -21.31 13.74
N SER A 287 1.77 -22.22 14.01
CA SER A 287 1.24 -22.49 15.35
C SER A 287 1.88 -23.74 15.99
N VAL A 288 2.87 -24.37 15.34
CA VAL A 288 3.53 -25.59 15.80
C VAL A 288 4.78 -25.25 16.61
N LYS A 289 4.65 -25.17 17.94
CA LYS A 289 5.76 -24.72 18.81
C LYS A 289 7.03 -25.55 18.66
N GLU A 290 6.93 -26.88 18.55
CA GLU A 290 8.11 -27.76 18.42
C GLU A 290 8.90 -27.49 17.12
N VAL A 291 8.20 -27.17 16.02
CA VAL A 291 8.82 -26.79 14.74
C VAL A 291 9.51 -25.44 14.88
N TYR A 292 8.85 -24.45 15.51
CA TYR A 292 9.44 -23.13 15.76
C TYR A 292 10.69 -23.20 16.64
N ASP A 293 10.62 -23.86 17.80
CA ASP A 293 11.72 -23.96 18.78
C ASP A 293 12.98 -24.59 18.18
N LYS A 294 12.80 -25.51 17.21
CA LYS A 294 13.89 -26.13 16.45
C LYS A 294 14.43 -25.20 15.35
N LEU A 295 13.56 -24.65 14.49
CA LEU A 295 13.97 -23.85 13.32
C LEU A 295 14.48 -22.45 13.64
N ILE A 296 14.06 -21.82 14.75
CA ILE A 296 14.45 -20.44 15.10
C ILE A 296 15.98 -20.26 15.26
N ASN A 297 16.70 -21.35 15.53
CA ASN A 297 18.17 -21.38 15.61
C ASN A 297 18.86 -21.41 14.22
N TYR A 298 18.12 -21.81 13.17
CA TYR A 298 18.60 -21.95 11.79
C TYR A 298 18.17 -20.81 10.86
N VAL A 299 17.35 -19.88 11.34
CA VAL A 299 16.97 -18.65 10.61
C VAL A 299 18.21 -17.90 10.11
N GLY A 300 18.21 -17.52 8.83
CA GLY A 300 19.32 -16.84 8.15
C GLY A 300 20.47 -17.73 7.68
N ARG A 301 20.41 -19.07 7.84
CA ARG A 301 21.48 -20.01 7.40
C ARG A 301 21.17 -20.67 6.06
N ASP A 302 22.21 -20.94 5.28
CA ASP A 302 22.13 -21.68 4.00
C ASP A 302 22.14 -23.20 4.18
N ASN A 303 22.31 -23.67 5.41
CA ASN A 303 22.38 -25.08 5.74
C ASN A 303 21.59 -25.38 7.02
N TYR A 304 20.73 -26.39 6.92
CA TYR A 304 19.83 -26.90 7.96
C TYR A 304 20.30 -28.24 8.55
N ASP A 305 21.56 -28.64 8.31
CA ASP A 305 22.17 -29.85 8.87
C ASP A 305 21.93 -29.98 10.39
N GLY A 306 21.39 -31.13 10.79
CA GLY A 306 21.01 -31.43 12.17
C GLY A 306 19.68 -30.82 12.65
N CYS A 307 18.95 -30.06 11.81
CA CYS A 307 17.64 -29.55 12.18
C CYS A 307 16.58 -30.66 12.17
N GLU A 308 16.10 -31.07 13.33
CA GLU A 308 15.01 -32.05 13.47
C GLU A 308 13.60 -31.45 13.29
N ALA A 309 13.47 -30.49 12.38
CA ALA A 309 12.22 -29.85 11.97
C ALA A 309 12.30 -29.41 10.50
N GLU A 310 11.20 -29.57 9.79
CA GLU A 310 11.09 -29.30 8.35
C GLU A 310 9.87 -28.44 8.06
N ILE A 311 9.98 -27.56 7.06
CA ILE A 311 8.88 -26.80 6.47
C ILE A 311 8.95 -27.00 4.95
N PHE A 312 7.82 -27.34 4.34
CA PHE A 312 7.75 -27.73 2.92
C PHE A 312 6.39 -27.40 2.30
N ASN A 313 6.34 -27.36 0.97
CA ASN A 313 5.11 -27.09 0.23
C ASN A 313 4.33 -28.40 -0.04
N ILE A 314 3.02 -28.43 0.24
CA ILE A 314 2.18 -29.64 0.09
C ILE A 314 1.71 -29.92 -1.34
N TYR A 315 1.70 -28.91 -2.22
CA TYR A 315 1.27 -29.04 -3.62
C TYR A 315 2.46 -29.35 -4.56
N VAL A 316 3.67 -28.92 -4.23
CA VAL A 316 4.90 -29.16 -5.03
C VAL A 316 5.49 -30.53 -4.70
N ASN A 317 4.73 -31.60 -4.98
CA ASN A 317 5.17 -32.99 -4.77
C ASN A 317 5.32 -33.79 -6.08
N ASP A 318 4.79 -33.32 -7.22
CA ASP A 318 5.05 -33.94 -8.52
C ASP A 318 4.82 -32.98 -9.71
N ALA A 319 5.75 -32.98 -10.66
CA ALA A 319 5.60 -32.30 -11.95
C ALA A 319 4.48 -32.93 -12.79
N THR A 320 4.13 -34.20 -12.56
CA THR A 320 3.05 -34.89 -13.28
C THR A 320 1.67 -34.27 -13.06
N TRP A 321 1.46 -33.43 -12.04
CA TRP A 321 0.14 -32.87 -11.73
C TRP A 321 -0.40 -31.97 -12.85
N LYS A 322 0.47 -31.12 -13.43
CA LYS A 322 0.18 -30.27 -14.59
C LYS A 322 -0.19 -31.12 -15.82
N ASP A 323 0.62 -32.14 -16.11
CA ASP A 323 0.38 -33.05 -17.24
C ASP A 323 -0.89 -33.90 -17.04
N HIS A 324 -1.21 -34.28 -15.81
CA HIS A 324 -2.41 -35.06 -15.49
C HIS A 324 -3.69 -34.23 -15.66
N GLN A 325 -3.73 -32.99 -15.15
CA GLN A 325 -4.85 -32.08 -15.42
C GLN A 325 -5.01 -31.83 -16.92
N MET A 326 -3.91 -31.53 -17.63
CA MET A 326 -3.97 -31.31 -19.07
C MET A 326 -4.39 -32.55 -19.88
N SER A 327 -4.02 -33.75 -19.42
CA SER A 327 -4.47 -35.02 -19.99
C SER A 327 -5.98 -35.23 -19.83
N VAL A 328 -6.54 -34.91 -18.66
CA VAL A 328 -7.98 -35.00 -18.40
C VAL A 328 -8.75 -33.95 -19.22
N LEU A 329 -8.30 -32.70 -19.25
CA LEU A 329 -8.95 -31.63 -20.02
C LEU A 329 -9.01 -31.97 -21.52
N LYS A 330 -7.88 -32.39 -22.11
CA LYS A 330 -7.77 -32.79 -23.54
C LYS A 330 -8.57 -34.04 -23.92
N LYS A 331 -9.11 -34.77 -22.94
CA LYS A 331 -9.94 -35.96 -23.14
C LYS A 331 -11.45 -35.67 -23.07
N HIS A 332 -11.84 -34.53 -22.50
CA HIS A 332 -13.24 -34.25 -22.14
C HIS A 332 -13.80 -32.92 -22.68
N PHE A 333 -12.95 -32.00 -23.14
CA PHE A 333 -13.36 -30.69 -23.67
C PHE A 333 -12.82 -30.45 -25.09
N ASP A 334 -13.43 -29.51 -25.82
CA ASP A 334 -12.98 -29.13 -27.16
C ASP A 334 -11.68 -28.32 -27.15
N GLU A 335 -11.02 -28.25 -28.31
CA GLU A 335 -9.69 -27.65 -28.48
C GLU A 335 -9.67 -26.13 -28.17
N ALA A 336 -10.80 -25.43 -28.26
CA ALA A 336 -10.89 -24.00 -27.91
C ALA A 336 -11.03 -23.80 -26.40
N THR A 337 -11.86 -24.62 -25.74
CA THR A 337 -12.06 -24.63 -24.30
C THR A 337 -10.80 -25.10 -23.56
N VAL A 338 -10.16 -26.17 -24.06
CA VAL A 338 -8.83 -26.60 -23.60
C VAL A 338 -7.83 -25.47 -23.72
N LYS A 339 -7.80 -24.74 -24.83
CA LYS A 339 -6.83 -23.65 -25.04
C LYS A 339 -7.12 -22.40 -24.18
N ALA A 340 -8.39 -22.14 -23.85
CA ALA A 340 -8.75 -21.14 -22.86
C ALA A 340 -8.25 -21.52 -21.45
N PHE A 341 -8.40 -22.80 -21.07
CA PHE A 341 -7.81 -23.34 -19.84
C PHE A 341 -6.28 -23.35 -19.88
N GLU A 342 -5.64 -23.71 -21.00
CA GLU A 342 -4.17 -23.61 -21.15
C GLU A 342 -3.69 -22.17 -20.96
N ASN A 343 -4.43 -21.17 -21.45
CA ASN A 343 -4.07 -19.77 -21.27
C ASN A 343 -4.27 -19.30 -19.81
N SER A 344 -5.34 -19.70 -19.11
CA SER A 344 -5.53 -19.35 -17.71
C SER A 344 -4.51 -20.05 -16.80
N ILE A 345 -4.30 -21.36 -17.00
CA ILE A 345 -3.25 -22.13 -16.33
C ILE A 345 -1.87 -21.58 -16.68
N ALA A 346 -1.61 -21.15 -17.93
CA ALA A 346 -0.35 -20.49 -18.27
C ALA A 346 -0.19 -19.12 -17.58
N LEU A 347 -1.26 -18.37 -17.32
CA LEU A 347 -1.19 -17.16 -16.51
C LEU A 347 -0.77 -17.52 -15.07
N THR A 348 -1.47 -18.46 -14.43
CA THR A 348 -1.20 -18.93 -13.07
C THR A 348 0.19 -19.56 -12.92
N VAL A 349 0.64 -20.34 -13.92
CA VAL A 349 1.91 -21.06 -13.89
C VAL A 349 3.10 -20.18 -14.30
N ASN A 350 2.94 -19.18 -15.18
CA ASN A 350 4.00 -18.18 -15.40
C ASN A 350 4.21 -17.30 -14.14
N MET A 351 3.20 -17.14 -13.29
CA MET A 351 3.38 -16.53 -11.96
C MET A 351 4.14 -17.45 -10.99
N GLN A 352 3.93 -18.78 -11.07
CA GLN A 352 4.71 -19.76 -10.30
C GLN A 352 6.18 -19.84 -10.78
N ASP A 353 6.41 -19.96 -12.09
CA ASP A 353 7.72 -20.11 -12.77
C ASP A 353 8.69 -18.92 -12.58
N LYS A 354 8.26 -17.83 -11.90
CA LYS A 354 9.10 -16.65 -11.63
C LYS A 354 9.10 -16.15 -10.17
N SER A 355 8.43 -16.81 -9.23
CA SER A 355 8.32 -16.26 -7.87
C SER A 355 8.48 -17.23 -6.69
N TYR A 356 8.14 -18.52 -6.81
CA TYR A 356 7.89 -19.35 -5.61
C TYR A 356 8.38 -20.81 -5.64
N TYR A 357 9.40 -21.13 -6.43
CA TYR A 357 10.06 -22.43 -6.36
C TYR A 357 11.08 -22.48 -5.20
N TYR A 358 10.86 -23.45 -4.30
CA TYR A 358 11.75 -23.92 -3.22
C TYR A 358 12.05 -23.00 -2.02
N LEU A 359 11.25 -23.16 -0.95
CA LEU A 359 11.70 -22.90 0.42
C LEU A 359 12.92 -23.74 0.90
N PRO A 360 13.18 -25.00 0.47
CA PRO A 360 14.41 -25.69 0.88
C PRO A 360 15.72 -25.11 0.31
N ASP A 361 15.66 -24.34 -0.78
CA ASP A 361 16.86 -23.75 -1.42
C ASP A 361 17.10 -22.28 -1.00
N THR A 362 16.15 -21.64 -0.31
CA THR A 362 16.25 -20.26 0.17
C THR A 362 16.20 -20.22 1.70
N PRO A 363 17.15 -19.57 2.40
CA PRO A 363 17.11 -19.48 3.86
C PRO A 363 15.81 -18.86 4.37
N ILE A 364 15.24 -19.43 5.43
CA ILE A 364 14.15 -18.81 6.19
C ILE A 364 14.71 -17.59 6.90
N TYR A 365 14.34 -16.39 6.43
CA TYR A 365 14.76 -15.11 7.01
C TYR A 365 13.76 -14.55 8.02
N TYR A 366 12.48 -14.90 7.90
CA TYR A 366 11.40 -14.54 8.81
C TYR A 366 10.71 -15.80 9.33
N LEU A 367 10.57 -15.93 10.64
CA LEU A 367 9.86 -17.04 11.27
C LEU A 367 9.13 -16.55 12.54
N PHE A 368 7.81 -16.65 12.54
CA PHE A 368 6.94 -16.24 13.66
C PHE A 368 6.13 -17.41 14.20
N TYR A 369 5.79 -17.34 15.48
CA TYR A 369 5.01 -18.36 16.19
C TYR A 369 3.77 -17.75 16.84
N THR A 370 2.58 -18.23 16.49
CA THR A 370 1.30 -17.62 16.91
C THR A 370 1.10 -17.57 18.44
N GLY A 371 1.71 -18.48 19.20
CA GLY A 371 1.67 -18.48 20.66
C GLY A 371 2.59 -17.44 21.34
N ASN A 372 3.40 -16.69 20.59
CA ASN A 372 4.14 -15.53 21.11
C ASN A 372 3.35 -14.21 20.94
N GLU A 373 2.11 -14.27 20.44
CA GLU A 373 1.34 -13.13 19.93
C GLU A 373 0.16 -12.77 20.85
N THR A 374 -0.16 -13.63 21.81
CA THR A 374 -1.35 -13.53 22.65
C THR A 374 -0.97 -13.23 24.11
N ALA A 375 -1.67 -12.27 24.73
CA ALA A 375 -1.40 -11.87 26.12
C ALA A 375 -1.91 -12.90 27.15
N ASP A 376 -2.77 -13.83 26.75
CA ASP A 376 -3.32 -14.90 27.59
C ASP A 376 -2.60 -16.25 27.42
N GLY A 377 -1.64 -16.36 26.50
CA GLY A 377 -0.92 -17.59 26.19
C GLY A 377 -1.72 -18.60 25.35
N SER A 378 -2.83 -18.19 24.75
CA SER A 378 -3.54 -19.00 23.75
C SER A 378 -2.71 -19.16 22.47
N VAL A 379 -2.84 -20.29 21.77
CA VAL A 379 -2.11 -20.57 20.53
C VAL A 379 -3.13 -20.68 19.40
N PRO A 380 -3.48 -19.58 18.71
CA PRO A 380 -4.42 -19.64 17.60
C PRO A 380 -3.80 -20.42 16.43
N TYR A 381 -4.65 -21.08 15.64
CA TYR A 381 -4.25 -21.70 14.38
C TYR A 381 -3.73 -20.61 13.43
N ALA A 382 -2.73 -20.93 12.62
CA ALA A 382 -2.09 -19.93 11.76
C ALA A 382 -3.07 -19.36 10.73
N LYS A 383 -4.00 -20.19 10.22
CA LYS A 383 -5.08 -19.73 9.32
C LYS A 383 -6.04 -18.69 9.94
N ASP A 384 -6.09 -18.60 11.27
CA ASP A 384 -7.02 -17.75 12.05
C ASP A 384 -6.26 -16.58 12.70
N PHE A 385 -5.01 -16.32 12.28
CA PHE A 385 -4.08 -15.39 12.92
C PHE A 385 -3.38 -14.46 11.91
N SER A 386 -3.49 -13.14 12.14
CA SER A 386 -2.72 -12.12 11.43
C SER A 386 -1.58 -11.57 12.30
N LEU A 387 -0.38 -11.46 11.72
CA LEU A 387 0.77 -10.80 12.38
C LEU A 387 0.72 -9.29 12.12
N SER A 388 0.78 -8.47 13.17
CA SER A 388 0.73 -7.02 13.05
C SER A 388 1.95 -6.41 12.36
N GLY A 389 1.74 -5.36 11.56
CA GLY A 389 2.80 -4.65 10.85
C GLY A 389 3.84 -4.03 11.78
N GLU A 390 3.44 -3.54 12.96
CA GLU A 390 4.39 -3.04 13.99
C GLU A 390 5.40 -4.12 14.39
N ARG A 391 4.94 -5.37 14.58
CA ARG A 391 5.80 -6.47 15.03
C ARG A 391 6.67 -7.04 13.92
N LEU A 392 6.20 -7.03 12.68
CA LEU A 392 7.07 -7.29 11.52
C LEU A 392 8.15 -6.20 11.39
N LEU A 393 7.79 -4.94 11.55
CA LEU A 393 8.74 -3.81 11.53
C LEU A 393 9.77 -3.90 12.68
N ASP A 394 9.34 -4.29 13.88
CA ASP A 394 10.24 -4.48 15.02
C ASP A 394 11.20 -5.67 14.82
N TYR A 395 10.72 -6.76 14.18
CA TYR A 395 11.58 -7.85 13.73
C TYR A 395 12.62 -7.37 12.70
N ILE A 396 12.21 -6.53 11.73
CA ILE A 396 13.10 -5.96 10.71
C ILE A 396 14.22 -5.11 11.34
N TYR A 397 13.92 -4.28 12.36
CA TYR A 397 14.94 -3.52 13.07
C TYR A 397 15.87 -4.40 13.91
N ASN A 398 15.33 -5.40 14.61
CA ASN A 398 16.08 -6.23 15.57
C ASN A 398 16.80 -7.44 14.91
N TYR A 399 16.62 -7.66 13.61
CA TYR A 399 17.23 -8.77 12.90
C TYR A 399 18.76 -8.70 12.86
N ASN A 400 19.39 -9.75 13.43
CA ASN A 400 20.83 -9.85 13.62
C ASN A 400 21.42 -11.22 13.25
N ARG A 401 20.65 -12.10 12.57
CA ARG A 401 21.08 -13.48 12.28
C ARG A 401 22.05 -13.58 11.09
N SER A 402 21.90 -12.72 10.08
CA SER A 402 22.77 -12.69 8.90
C SER A 402 22.78 -11.31 8.22
N TYR A 403 23.83 -11.06 7.44
CA TYR A 403 24.06 -9.84 6.63
C TYR A 403 24.83 -10.18 5.33
N LYS A 404 24.47 -11.30 4.67
CA LYS A 404 25.15 -11.84 3.48
C LYS A 404 25.07 -10.88 2.29
N ASN A 405 23.92 -10.28 2.07
CA ASN A 405 23.66 -9.29 1.03
C ASN A 405 24.01 -7.87 1.54
N GLY A 406 24.60 -7.78 2.74
CA GLY A 406 25.02 -6.55 3.40
C GLY A 406 23.89 -5.88 4.18
N LYS A 407 23.93 -4.54 4.22
CA LYS A 407 22.97 -3.70 4.93
C LYS A 407 22.38 -2.64 4.00
N LEU A 408 21.13 -2.23 4.23
CA LEU A 408 20.56 -1.03 3.66
C LEU A 408 21.26 0.20 4.25
N ASP A 409 21.47 1.22 3.43
CA ASP A 409 22.28 2.38 3.79
C ASP A 409 21.49 3.45 4.59
N ILE A 410 20.21 3.15 4.90
CA ILE A 410 19.32 3.94 5.78
C ILE A 410 19.43 3.53 7.26
N LYS A 411 19.07 4.47 8.15
CA LYS A 411 19.08 4.32 9.62
C LYS A 411 20.45 3.83 10.12
N GLY A 412 20.47 2.84 11.02
CA GLY A 412 21.66 2.16 11.54
C GLY A 412 22.09 0.92 10.75
N GLY A 413 21.52 0.69 9.56
CA GLY A 413 21.85 -0.46 8.70
C GLY A 413 21.05 -1.73 8.98
N ILE A 414 19.81 -1.77 8.49
CA ILE A 414 18.94 -2.95 8.43
C ILE A 414 19.56 -4.00 7.48
N SER A 415 19.38 -5.30 7.73
CA SER A 415 19.93 -6.35 6.85
C SER A 415 19.26 -6.38 5.47
N LYS A 416 20.04 -6.50 4.40
CA LYS A 416 19.52 -6.70 3.03
C LYS A 416 18.94 -8.11 2.85
N ASP A 417 19.42 -9.09 3.61
CA ASP A 417 18.95 -10.49 3.63
C ASP A 417 17.44 -10.65 3.89
N LEU A 418 16.80 -9.64 4.49
CA LEU A 418 15.36 -9.60 4.79
C LEU A 418 14.48 -9.29 3.57
N PHE A 419 15.07 -8.95 2.42
CA PHE A 419 14.36 -8.45 1.24
C PHE A 419 14.82 -9.20 -0.01
N CYS A 420 13.93 -9.29 -1.00
CA CYS A 420 14.31 -9.81 -2.31
C CYS A 420 15.21 -8.79 -3.03
N ASP A 421 16.30 -9.27 -3.62
CA ASP A 421 16.98 -8.53 -4.69
C ASP A 421 16.14 -8.61 -5.97
N SER A 422 15.94 -7.48 -6.65
CA SER A 422 15.21 -7.44 -7.92
C SER A 422 16.04 -6.77 -9.02
N ASP A 423 16.31 -7.53 -10.09
CA ASP A 423 17.00 -7.03 -11.30
C ASP A 423 16.15 -6.02 -12.09
N ASP A 424 14.86 -5.88 -11.77
CA ASP A 424 13.97 -4.86 -12.35
C ASP A 424 14.36 -3.43 -11.96
N GLY A 425 15.15 -3.27 -10.90
CA GLY A 425 15.65 -1.99 -10.43
C GLY A 425 14.60 -1.05 -9.84
N TYR A 426 13.37 -1.51 -9.55
CA TYR A 426 12.32 -0.72 -8.90
C TYR A 426 12.37 -0.81 -7.37
N PHE A 427 12.68 -1.98 -6.82
CA PHE A 427 12.84 -2.16 -5.38
C PHE A 427 14.26 -1.76 -4.92
N ASN A 428 14.45 -1.67 -3.60
CA ASN A 428 15.74 -1.44 -2.94
C ASN A 428 16.41 -0.08 -3.27
N LYS A 429 15.63 0.90 -3.77
CA LYS A 429 16.06 2.29 -4.08
C LYS A 429 15.09 3.33 -3.53
N LEU A 430 15.57 4.56 -3.40
CA LEU A 430 14.74 5.72 -3.05
C LEU A 430 13.85 6.11 -4.24
N THR A 431 12.57 5.79 -4.15
CA THR A 431 11.52 6.37 -4.98
C THR A 431 11.29 7.82 -4.55
N GLN A 432 11.16 8.74 -5.51
CA GLN A 432 10.60 10.08 -5.30
C GLN A 432 9.55 10.31 -6.38
N VAL A 433 8.32 10.68 -5.99
CA VAL A 433 7.18 10.85 -6.88
C VAL A 433 6.34 12.06 -6.47
N GLU A 434 5.70 12.69 -7.46
CA GLU A 434 4.61 13.64 -7.21
C GLU A 434 3.30 13.00 -7.67
N ILE A 435 2.27 13.06 -6.82
CA ILE A 435 0.96 12.43 -7.05
C ILE A 435 -0.12 13.51 -6.92
N CYS A 436 -1.04 13.56 -7.89
CA CYS A 436 -2.09 14.57 -8.02
C CYS A 436 -3.47 14.05 -7.54
N ALA A 437 -4.40 14.96 -7.25
CA ALA A 437 -5.73 14.65 -6.70
C ALA A 437 -6.73 14.09 -7.73
N ASP A 438 -6.32 14.06 -9.00
CA ASP A 438 -6.93 13.42 -10.16
C ASP A 438 -6.21 12.11 -10.56
N ASP A 439 -5.07 11.77 -9.96
CA ASP A 439 -4.53 10.41 -10.06
C ASP A 439 -5.46 9.42 -9.34
N THR A 440 -5.62 8.24 -9.95
CA THR A 440 -6.51 7.18 -9.46
C THR A 440 -5.86 5.81 -9.49
N TYR A 441 -6.21 4.99 -8.51
CA TYR A 441 -5.88 3.56 -8.44
C TYR A 441 -7.11 2.70 -8.76
N SER A 442 -6.87 1.43 -9.09
CA SER A 442 -7.88 0.38 -9.12
C SER A 442 -7.44 -0.81 -8.27
N LEU A 443 -8.37 -1.51 -7.63
CA LEU A 443 -8.11 -2.76 -6.89
C LEU A 443 -9.08 -3.84 -7.35
N GLU A 444 -8.57 -5.06 -7.58
CA GLU A 444 -9.39 -6.22 -7.91
C GLU A 444 -9.58 -7.16 -6.71
N SER A 445 -10.79 -7.70 -6.55
CA SER A 445 -11.15 -8.60 -5.46
C SER A 445 -12.06 -9.72 -5.97
N ILE A 446 -11.49 -10.88 -6.27
CA ILE A 446 -12.25 -12.07 -6.69
C ILE A 446 -12.43 -12.99 -5.48
N VAL A 447 -13.66 -13.09 -4.98
CA VAL A 447 -14.06 -13.98 -3.87
C VAL A 447 -14.85 -15.15 -4.45
N ARG A 448 -14.57 -16.39 -4.04
CA ARG A 448 -15.42 -17.54 -4.40
C ARG A 448 -16.76 -17.41 -3.68
N GLU A 449 -17.88 -17.48 -4.40
CA GLU A 449 -19.19 -17.56 -3.75
C GLU A 449 -19.43 -18.97 -3.19
N LYS A 450 -19.80 -19.05 -1.90
CA LYS A 450 -20.12 -20.31 -1.22
C LYS A 450 -21.54 -20.76 -1.60
N LYS A 451 -21.67 -21.86 -2.33
CA LYS A 451 -22.95 -22.43 -2.85
C LYS A 451 -23.27 -23.80 -2.25
N TRP A 452 -24.56 -24.14 -2.22
CA TRP A 452 -25.01 -25.46 -1.72
C TRP A 452 -24.57 -26.65 -2.59
N TYR A 453 -24.13 -26.40 -3.84
CA TYR A 453 -23.63 -27.41 -4.78
C TYR A 453 -22.10 -27.47 -4.88
N ASP A 454 -21.36 -26.66 -4.11
CA ASP A 454 -19.88 -26.64 -4.15
C ASP A 454 -19.24 -28.00 -3.81
N PHE A 455 -19.95 -28.91 -3.13
CA PHE A 455 -19.49 -30.29 -2.93
C PHE A 455 -19.29 -31.08 -4.24
N LEU A 456 -19.89 -30.61 -5.35
CA LEU A 456 -19.70 -31.18 -6.69
C LEU A 456 -18.38 -30.75 -7.34
N ASP A 457 -17.63 -29.79 -6.77
CA ASP A 457 -16.27 -29.47 -7.24
C ASP A 457 -15.24 -30.55 -6.91
N LEU A 458 -15.63 -31.64 -6.23
CA LEU A 458 -14.89 -32.90 -6.30
C LEU A 458 -14.72 -33.40 -7.76
N PHE A 459 -15.56 -32.93 -8.68
CA PHE A 459 -15.47 -33.13 -10.13
C PHE A 459 -15.01 -31.89 -10.90
N ASN A 460 -14.73 -30.78 -10.21
CA ASN A 460 -14.22 -29.50 -10.75
C ASN A 460 -15.10 -28.90 -11.88
N LEU A 461 -16.39 -28.64 -11.58
CA LEU A 461 -17.41 -28.31 -12.58
C LEU A 461 -18.22 -27.03 -12.33
N PHE A 462 -18.29 -26.50 -11.09
CA PHE A 462 -19.32 -25.51 -10.72
C PHE A 462 -18.86 -24.36 -9.80
N ALA A 463 -17.55 -24.16 -9.63
CA ALA A 463 -17.01 -23.02 -8.87
C ALA A 463 -17.50 -21.66 -9.42
N GLU A 464 -18.32 -20.95 -8.65
CA GLU A 464 -18.75 -19.57 -8.95
C GLU A 464 -17.92 -18.55 -8.17
N TYR A 465 -17.63 -17.41 -8.82
CA TYR A 465 -16.82 -16.33 -8.26
C TYR A 465 -17.53 -14.99 -8.40
N LYS A 466 -17.47 -14.18 -7.34
CA LYS A 466 -17.88 -12.78 -7.33
C LYS A 466 -16.63 -11.92 -7.43
N SER A 467 -16.52 -11.14 -8.51
CA SER A 467 -15.60 -10.01 -8.56
C SER A 467 -16.23 -8.76 -7.94
N GLU A 468 -15.43 -8.02 -7.20
CA GLU A 468 -15.68 -6.63 -6.83
C GLU A 468 -14.45 -5.84 -7.28
N SER A 469 -14.59 -4.90 -8.21
CA SER A 469 -13.52 -3.97 -8.57
C SER A 469 -13.77 -2.60 -7.96
N TYR A 470 -12.71 -2.03 -7.42
CA TYR A 470 -12.70 -0.72 -6.77
C TYR A 470 -12.06 0.25 -7.76
N GLU A 471 -12.87 0.92 -8.58
CA GLU A 471 -12.41 1.76 -9.70
C GLU A 471 -12.36 3.25 -9.35
N ASN A 472 -11.46 3.99 -10.01
CA ASN A 472 -11.29 5.44 -9.86
C ASN A 472 -10.99 5.88 -8.41
N ILE A 473 -10.22 5.07 -7.66
CA ILE A 473 -9.85 5.38 -6.27
C ILE A 473 -8.93 6.58 -6.26
N ARG A 474 -9.45 7.75 -5.85
CA ARG A 474 -8.67 8.99 -5.82
C ARG A 474 -7.48 8.90 -4.88
N ALA A 475 -6.33 9.39 -5.34
CA ALA A 475 -5.10 9.40 -4.56
C ALA A 475 -5.16 10.29 -3.31
N ILE A 476 -5.96 11.37 -3.33
CA ILE A 476 -6.04 12.36 -2.24
C ILE A 476 -7.51 12.58 -1.87
N VAL A 477 -7.88 12.25 -0.62
CA VAL A 477 -9.28 12.22 -0.14
C VAL A 477 -9.41 12.87 1.23
N PRO A 478 -10.21 13.94 1.41
CA PRO A 478 -10.55 14.46 2.74
C PRO A 478 -11.57 13.57 3.46
N VAL A 479 -11.47 13.44 4.78
CA VAL A 479 -12.51 12.80 5.61
C VAL A 479 -13.67 13.78 5.83
N GLU A 480 -14.88 13.36 5.46
CA GLU A 480 -16.11 14.15 5.58
C GLU A 480 -16.64 14.03 7.01
N LYS A 481 -16.88 15.16 7.70
CA LYS A 481 -17.36 15.15 9.09
C LYS A 481 -18.71 14.46 9.31
N SER A 482 -19.53 14.37 8.26
CA SER A 482 -20.78 13.59 8.23
C SER A 482 -20.56 12.10 8.52
N ASP A 483 -19.39 11.59 8.19
CA ASP A 483 -19.10 10.16 8.17
C ASP A 483 -18.53 9.65 9.50
N ILE A 484 -18.14 10.55 10.40
CA ILE A 484 -17.61 10.23 11.72
C ILE A 484 -18.65 9.46 12.58
N SER A 485 -19.93 9.51 12.19
CA SER A 485 -21.03 8.72 12.75
C SER A 485 -21.41 7.45 11.97
N MET A 486 -20.67 7.06 10.93
CA MET A 486 -20.90 5.80 10.22
C MET A 486 -20.47 4.59 11.05
N PRO A 487 -21.06 3.40 10.82
CA PRO A 487 -20.54 2.14 11.37
C PRO A 487 -19.10 1.89 10.90
N LYS A 488 -18.29 1.27 11.77
CA LYS A 488 -16.84 1.05 11.54
C LYS A 488 -16.52 0.45 10.17
N ALA A 489 -17.12 -0.71 9.84
CA ALA A 489 -16.87 -1.39 8.58
C ALA A 489 -17.28 -0.56 7.34
N ASP A 490 -18.39 0.18 7.42
CA ASP A 490 -18.84 1.07 6.34
C ASP A 490 -17.87 2.25 6.15
N PHE A 491 -17.35 2.81 7.25
CA PHE A 491 -16.34 3.87 7.21
C PHE A 491 -15.01 3.35 6.64
N CYS A 492 -14.50 2.23 7.14
CA CYS A 492 -13.26 1.60 6.63
C CYS A 492 -13.36 1.27 5.14
N LYS A 493 -14.53 0.79 4.67
CA LYS A 493 -14.77 0.54 3.23
C LYS A 493 -14.99 1.82 2.41
N LYS A 494 -15.63 2.88 2.93
CA LYS A 494 -15.73 4.18 2.22
C LYS A 494 -14.36 4.85 2.10
N TYR A 495 -13.56 4.81 3.17
CA TYR A 495 -12.27 5.48 3.24
C TYR A 495 -11.07 4.63 2.84
N LEU A 496 -11.26 3.35 2.51
CA LEU A 496 -10.20 2.41 2.16
C LEU A 496 -9.05 2.51 3.19
N ILE A 497 -9.39 2.21 4.43
CA ILE A 497 -8.45 2.10 5.56
C ILE A 497 -8.67 0.75 6.25
N ASP A 498 -7.68 0.31 7.01
CA ASP A 498 -7.78 -0.90 7.80
C ASP A 498 -8.65 -0.67 9.06
N GLU A 499 -9.15 -1.76 9.64
CA GLU A 499 -9.92 -1.72 10.88
C GLU A 499 -9.09 -1.36 12.12
N SER A 500 -7.77 -1.53 12.12
CA SER A 500 -6.89 -1.06 13.21
C SER A 500 -6.82 0.47 13.27
N ALA A 501 -6.68 1.13 12.11
CA ALA A 501 -6.51 2.58 12.00
C ALA A 501 -7.80 3.40 12.22
N TYR A 502 -8.95 2.75 12.33
CA TYR A 502 -10.27 3.40 12.42
C TYR A 502 -10.34 4.44 13.55
N ASP A 503 -10.02 4.05 14.78
CA ASP A 503 -10.25 4.90 15.96
C ASP A 503 -9.35 6.16 15.95
N ASP A 504 -8.12 6.05 15.43
CA ASP A 504 -7.18 7.18 15.30
C ASP A 504 -7.55 8.10 14.12
N VAL A 505 -7.97 7.57 12.97
CA VAL A 505 -8.52 8.38 11.87
C VAL A 505 -9.78 9.13 12.32
N ILE A 506 -10.65 8.46 13.09
CA ILE A 506 -11.86 9.04 13.69
C ILE A 506 -11.53 10.04 14.81
N ALA A 507 -10.44 9.87 15.55
CA ALA A 507 -9.94 10.87 16.50
C ALA A 507 -9.40 12.11 15.76
N SER A 508 -8.61 11.91 14.70
CA SER A 508 -8.04 12.95 13.85
C SER A 508 -9.12 13.80 13.16
N ALA A 509 -10.15 13.16 12.60
CA ALA A 509 -11.21 13.82 11.83
C ALA A 509 -12.14 14.73 12.66
N LYS A 510 -12.10 14.63 14.00
CA LYS A 510 -12.90 15.46 14.92
C LYS A 510 -12.40 16.89 15.08
N SER A 511 -11.26 17.28 14.50
CA SER A 511 -10.77 18.67 14.59
C SER A 511 -11.72 19.67 13.94
N ASP A 512 -12.00 20.79 14.61
CA ASP A 512 -12.76 21.91 14.03
C ASP A 512 -11.90 22.91 13.25
N LYS A 513 -10.58 22.79 13.32
CA LYS A 513 -9.62 23.70 12.65
C LYS A 513 -8.86 23.05 11.50
N GLU A 514 -8.88 21.74 11.42
CA GLU A 514 -8.18 20.96 10.40
C GLU A 514 -9.13 19.97 9.73
N THR A 515 -8.77 19.53 8.53
CA THR A 515 -9.38 18.40 7.84
C THR A 515 -8.35 17.27 7.82
N THR A 516 -8.77 16.05 8.17
CA THR A 516 -7.90 14.87 7.99
C THR A 516 -7.94 14.47 6.52
N TYR A 517 -6.78 14.35 5.89
CA TYR A 517 -6.63 13.84 4.53
C TYR A 517 -6.04 12.44 4.54
N LEU A 518 -6.57 11.58 3.67
CA LEU A 518 -6.01 10.28 3.30
C LEU A 518 -5.28 10.45 1.97
N PHE A 519 -4.00 10.09 1.95
CA PHE A 519 -3.13 10.13 0.79
C PHE A 519 -2.66 8.72 0.45
N ARG A 520 -3.04 8.21 -0.72
CA ARG A 520 -2.54 6.94 -1.28
C ARG A 520 -1.19 7.25 -1.93
N PHE A 521 -0.14 6.64 -1.41
CA PHE A 521 1.22 6.87 -1.92
C PHE A 521 1.73 5.69 -2.76
N ALA A 522 1.21 4.47 -2.54
CA ALA A 522 1.61 3.30 -3.31
C ALA A 522 0.53 2.20 -3.34
N GLN A 523 0.52 1.42 -4.42
CA GLN A 523 -0.20 0.15 -4.52
C GLN A 523 0.83 -0.99 -4.62
N SER A 524 0.54 -2.13 -4.00
CA SER A 524 1.35 -3.34 -4.04
C SER A 524 0.50 -4.60 -4.14
N ALA A 525 1.09 -5.68 -4.63
CA ALA A 525 0.53 -7.02 -4.53
C ALA A 525 1.02 -7.67 -3.22
N TYR A 526 0.10 -7.95 -2.29
CA TYR A 526 0.29 -8.87 -1.18
C TYR A 526 0.23 -10.30 -1.69
N LEU A 527 1.07 -11.19 -1.18
CA LEU A 527 1.07 -12.62 -1.52
C LEU A 527 0.90 -13.43 -0.24
N THR A 528 0.01 -14.43 -0.24
CA THR A 528 -0.17 -15.36 0.88
C THR A 528 -0.60 -16.74 0.39
N SER A 529 -0.11 -17.80 1.03
CA SER A 529 -0.42 -19.18 0.65
C SER A 529 -0.51 -20.12 1.85
N ASN A 530 -1.54 -20.96 1.80
CA ASN A 530 -1.82 -22.06 2.73
C ASN A 530 -1.15 -23.37 2.27
N ALA A 531 -0.37 -23.33 1.19
CA ALA A 531 0.37 -24.46 0.64
C ALA A 531 1.49 -25.00 1.55
N LEU A 532 1.57 -24.54 2.79
CA LEU A 532 2.66 -24.81 3.71
C LEU A 532 2.29 -25.90 4.71
N ALA A 533 3.19 -26.85 4.90
CA ALA A 533 3.15 -27.80 6.00
C ALA A 533 4.49 -27.83 6.74
N SER A 534 4.43 -28.33 7.97
CA SER A 534 5.60 -28.51 8.82
C SER A 534 5.55 -29.83 9.58
N ARG A 535 6.72 -30.32 9.99
CA ARG A 535 6.83 -31.51 10.85
C ARG A 535 8.04 -31.46 11.78
N PRO A 536 7.94 -32.00 13.00
CA PRO A 536 9.09 -32.24 13.88
C PRO A 536 9.90 -33.44 13.36
N GLY A 537 10.70 -33.18 12.33
CA GLY A 537 11.65 -34.11 11.74
C GLY A 537 11.03 -35.14 10.80
N SER A 538 11.90 -35.91 10.14
CA SER A 538 11.55 -36.73 8.97
C SER A 538 10.54 -37.87 9.20
N LYS A 539 10.18 -38.13 10.46
CA LYS A 539 9.15 -39.11 10.89
C LYS A 539 8.07 -38.50 11.80
N GLY A 540 8.08 -37.18 11.99
CA GLY A 540 7.09 -36.46 12.79
C GLY A 540 5.72 -36.38 12.11
N TYR A 541 4.71 -36.01 12.89
CA TYR A 541 3.37 -35.70 12.35
C TYR A 541 3.44 -34.48 11.42
N VAL A 542 2.70 -34.53 10.31
CA VAL A 542 2.62 -33.42 9.35
C VAL A 542 1.47 -32.50 9.71
N TYR A 543 1.80 -31.31 10.17
CA TYR A 543 0.87 -30.22 10.43
C TYR A 543 0.66 -29.45 9.13
N GLY A 544 -0.59 -29.40 8.63
CA GLY A 544 -0.93 -28.79 7.35
C GLY A 544 -1.25 -27.29 7.41
N SER A 545 -2.11 -26.87 6.47
CA SER A 545 -2.55 -25.49 6.22
C SER A 545 -3.20 -24.78 7.41
N ASP A 546 -3.96 -25.50 8.26
CA ASP A 546 -4.51 -24.90 9.50
C ASP A 546 -3.39 -24.34 10.41
N TYR A 547 -2.22 -24.99 10.40
CA TYR A 547 -1.14 -24.76 11.34
C TYR A 547 -0.01 -23.89 10.80
N ASN A 548 0.05 -23.64 9.50
CA ASN A 548 1.15 -22.91 8.87
C ASN A 548 0.67 -22.15 7.62
N TYR A 549 1.14 -20.92 7.43
CA TYR A 549 1.08 -20.23 6.14
C TYR A 549 2.37 -19.47 5.85
N CYS A 550 2.57 -19.07 4.60
CA CYS A 550 3.61 -18.13 4.22
C CYS A 550 3.04 -16.92 3.47
N ALA A 551 3.70 -15.78 3.60
CA ALA A 551 3.31 -14.52 2.98
C ALA A 551 4.50 -13.69 2.49
N GLN A 552 4.23 -12.67 1.66
CA GLN A 552 5.17 -11.61 1.28
C GLN A 552 4.41 -10.31 1.04
N GLU A 553 5.00 -9.18 1.42
CA GLU A 553 4.49 -7.86 1.10
C GLU A 553 5.58 -6.91 0.56
N THR A 554 5.17 -5.69 0.20
CA THR A 554 6.10 -4.57 0.01
C THR A 554 6.04 -3.68 1.25
N VAL A 555 7.16 -3.54 1.96
CA VAL A 555 7.31 -2.53 3.02
C VAL A 555 7.87 -1.24 2.45
N TYR A 556 7.53 -0.10 3.06
CA TYR A 556 7.90 1.23 2.59
C TYR A 556 8.65 1.97 3.69
N LEU A 557 9.98 1.98 3.59
CA LEU A 557 10.85 2.53 4.63
C LEU A 557 11.25 3.98 4.32
N ASP A 558 11.48 4.78 5.36
CA ASP A 558 11.94 6.18 5.28
C ASP A 558 10.96 7.08 4.49
N MET A 559 9.66 6.77 4.59
CA MET A 559 8.56 7.43 3.87
C MET A 559 8.33 8.83 4.45
N ASN A 560 8.45 9.87 3.62
CA ASN A 560 8.10 11.23 4.01
C ASN A 560 7.66 12.12 2.83
N ILE A 561 6.81 13.09 3.13
CA ILE A 561 6.30 14.13 2.22
C ILE A 561 7.26 15.32 2.22
N SER A 562 7.65 15.80 1.04
CA SER A 562 8.49 17.00 0.86
C SER A 562 7.66 18.28 0.64
N SER A 563 6.56 18.20 -0.09
CA SER A 563 5.67 19.34 -0.34
C SER A 563 4.21 18.99 -0.60
N ILE A 564 3.33 19.92 -0.28
CA ILE A 564 1.88 19.85 -0.54
C ILE A 564 1.48 21.08 -1.37
N THR A 565 0.89 20.87 -2.55
CA THR A 565 0.35 21.92 -3.41
C THR A 565 -1.16 21.99 -3.28
N CYS A 566 -1.71 23.14 -2.90
CA CYS A 566 -3.14 23.46 -2.99
C CYS A 566 -3.50 24.08 -4.34
N ARG A 567 -4.75 23.92 -4.78
CA ARG A 567 -5.31 24.58 -5.98
C ARG A 567 -6.66 25.24 -5.70
N LYS A 568 -6.81 26.49 -6.17
CA LYS A 568 -8.06 27.25 -6.20
C LYS A 568 -8.11 28.13 -7.43
N ASP A 569 -9.21 28.08 -8.17
CA ASP A 569 -9.44 28.91 -9.36
C ASP A 569 -8.26 28.89 -10.36
N ASP A 570 -7.70 27.69 -10.58
CA ASP A 570 -6.48 27.37 -11.34
C ASP A 570 -5.18 28.10 -10.91
N VAL A 571 -5.18 28.75 -9.74
CA VAL A 571 -3.99 29.20 -9.03
C VAL A 571 -3.48 28.07 -8.12
N TYR A 572 -2.16 27.83 -8.17
CA TYR A 572 -1.47 26.81 -7.39
C TYR A 572 -0.58 27.46 -6.33
N HIS A 573 -0.45 26.84 -5.17
CA HIS A 573 0.51 27.26 -4.14
C HIS A 573 1.09 26.04 -3.43
N THR A 574 2.43 25.93 -3.37
CA THR A 574 3.14 24.78 -2.82
C THR A 574 3.78 25.14 -1.48
N PHE A 575 3.32 24.50 -0.41
CA PHE A 575 3.98 24.52 0.89
C PHE A 575 5.10 23.48 0.92
N ALA A 576 6.24 23.84 1.50
CA ALA A 576 7.18 22.84 1.99
C ALA A 576 6.64 22.16 3.24
N VAL A 577 6.98 20.90 3.46
CA VAL A 577 6.51 20.12 4.62
C VAL A 577 7.62 19.85 5.62
N ALA A 578 7.27 19.94 6.90
CA ALA A 578 7.97 19.34 8.01
C ALA A 578 7.11 18.19 8.56
N ALA A 579 7.70 17.00 8.61
CA ALA A 579 7.14 15.80 9.19
C ALA A 579 8.29 14.85 9.52
N ASN A 580 8.15 14.02 10.55
CA ASN A 580 9.11 12.94 10.79
C ASN A 580 8.89 11.82 9.76
N PRO A 581 9.95 11.26 9.13
CA PRO A 581 9.81 10.09 8.27
C PRO A 581 9.30 8.89 9.07
N ILE A 582 8.39 8.13 8.46
CA ILE A 582 7.81 6.91 9.02
C ILE A 582 8.24 5.67 8.22
N ASP A 583 8.00 4.50 8.81
CA ASP A 583 8.08 3.22 8.10
C ASP A 583 6.67 2.62 8.03
N ALA A 584 6.22 2.33 6.81
CA ALA A 584 4.90 1.79 6.52
C ALA A 584 5.01 0.28 6.19
N VAL A 585 4.35 -0.52 7.03
CA VAL A 585 4.29 -1.98 7.03
C VAL A 585 2.86 -2.36 7.33
N ALA A 586 2.27 -3.31 6.61
CA ALA A 586 0.88 -3.72 6.83
C ALA A 586 0.80 -4.99 7.68
N ASP A 587 -0.41 -5.32 8.13
CA ASP A 587 -0.65 -6.58 8.82
C ASP A 587 -0.57 -7.74 7.82
N ILE A 588 0.07 -8.83 8.23
CA ILE A 588 0.27 -10.03 7.44
C ILE A 588 -0.91 -10.97 7.70
N GLU A 589 -1.90 -10.93 6.81
CA GLU A 589 -3.09 -11.78 6.85
C GLU A 589 -2.81 -13.23 6.41
N PRO A 590 -3.49 -14.21 7.02
CA PRO A 590 -3.57 -15.55 6.45
C PRO A 590 -4.32 -15.53 5.10
N PRO A 591 -4.21 -16.59 4.29
CA PRO A 591 -5.00 -16.72 3.07
C PRO A 591 -6.50 -16.67 3.36
N PRO A 592 -7.32 -16.06 2.48
CA PRO A 592 -8.78 -16.07 2.63
C PRO A 592 -9.29 -17.51 2.70
N GLU A 593 -10.34 -17.74 3.52
CA GLU A 593 -10.83 -19.09 3.85
C GLU A 593 -10.92 -20.01 2.62
N GLU A 594 -10.13 -21.08 2.63
CA GLU A 594 -10.34 -22.15 1.68
C GLU A 594 -11.73 -22.76 1.91
N PHE A 595 -12.49 -22.98 0.84
CA PHE A 595 -13.77 -23.65 0.93
C PHE A 595 -13.59 -25.06 1.55
N ASP A 596 -14.11 -25.24 2.76
CA ASP A 596 -14.11 -26.52 3.45
C ASP A 596 -14.86 -27.58 2.62
N LYS A 597 -14.12 -28.54 2.09
CA LYS A 597 -14.65 -29.63 1.26
C LYS A 597 -15.34 -30.72 2.09
N THR A 598 -15.38 -30.62 3.42
CA THR A 598 -15.57 -31.77 4.32
C THR A 598 -16.61 -31.60 5.44
N GLY A 599 -16.92 -30.39 5.89
CA GLY A 599 -17.75 -30.08 7.05
C GLY A 599 -19.11 -29.47 6.72
N TRP A 600 -19.17 -28.22 6.24
CA TRP A 600 -20.39 -27.38 6.19
C TRP A 600 -21.62 -28.05 5.55
N TRP A 601 -21.42 -28.96 4.59
CA TRP A 601 -22.51 -29.66 3.92
C TRP A 601 -23.21 -30.63 4.87
N LYS A 602 -22.51 -31.19 5.87
CA LYS A 602 -23.09 -31.97 6.97
C LYS A 602 -23.98 -31.07 7.80
N ASP A 603 -23.48 -29.92 8.26
CA ASP A 603 -24.24 -28.98 9.09
C ASP A 603 -25.50 -28.49 8.37
N LYS A 604 -25.40 -28.24 7.05
CA LYS A 604 -26.57 -27.95 6.21
C LYS A 604 -27.50 -29.15 6.10
N PHE A 605 -27.00 -30.35 5.83
CA PHE A 605 -27.84 -31.55 5.72
C PHE A 605 -28.51 -31.92 7.05
N GLU A 606 -27.86 -31.68 8.19
CA GLU A 606 -28.43 -31.83 9.52
C GLU A 606 -29.48 -30.75 9.80
N SER A 607 -29.23 -29.48 9.48
CA SER A 607 -30.26 -28.43 9.60
C SER A 607 -31.50 -28.70 8.73
N VAL A 608 -31.32 -29.28 7.54
CA VAL A 608 -32.42 -29.68 6.63
C VAL A 608 -33.13 -30.93 7.14
N LYS A 609 -32.40 -31.94 7.64
CA LYS A 609 -32.92 -33.16 8.25
C LYS A 609 -33.73 -32.86 9.51
N ASP A 610 -33.23 -31.99 10.38
CA ASP A 610 -33.91 -31.58 11.61
C ASP A 610 -35.14 -30.73 11.29
N TRP A 611 -35.06 -29.83 10.29
CA TRP A 611 -36.25 -29.17 9.74
C TRP A 611 -37.27 -30.17 9.19
N PHE A 612 -36.83 -31.22 8.49
CA PHE A 612 -37.71 -32.27 7.96
C PHE A 612 -38.33 -33.12 9.07
N GLU A 613 -37.60 -33.48 10.13
CA GLU A 613 -38.12 -34.23 11.28
C GLU A 613 -39.08 -33.38 12.13
N MET A 614 -38.74 -32.10 12.39
CA MET A 614 -39.65 -31.15 13.04
C MET A 614 -40.94 -30.92 12.21
N SER A 615 -40.82 -30.83 10.88
CA SER A 615 -41.94 -30.59 9.97
C SER A 615 -42.67 -31.87 9.55
N LYS A 616 -42.20 -33.05 9.96
CA LYS A 616 -42.63 -34.38 9.47
C LYS A 616 -44.13 -34.61 9.62
N SER A 617 -44.68 -34.24 10.78
CA SER A 617 -46.11 -34.32 11.07
C SER A 617 -46.93 -33.39 10.16
N ALA A 618 -46.49 -32.14 9.97
CA ALA A 618 -47.13 -31.17 9.10
C ALA A 618 -47.08 -31.59 7.62
N LEU A 619 -45.95 -32.14 7.16
CA LEU A 619 -45.78 -32.66 5.79
C LEU A 619 -46.65 -33.90 5.54
N ILE A 620 -46.76 -34.81 6.51
CA ILE A 620 -47.67 -35.97 6.44
C ILE A 620 -49.14 -35.50 6.42
N ILE A 621 -49.52 -34.52 7.24
CA ILE A 621 -50.87 -33.93 7.23
C ILE A 621 -51.16 -33.26 5.88
N ALA A 622 -50.22 -32.48 5.33
CA ALA A 622 -50.36 -31.85 4.03
C ALA A 622 -50.53 -32.90 2.91
N ALA A 623 -49.73 -33.98 2.92
CA ALA A 623 -49.86 -35.07 1.97
C ALA A 623 -51.22 -35.80 2.09
N ILE A 624 -51.70 -36.03 3.31
CA ILE A 624 -53.04 -36.61 3.56
C ILE A 624 -54.15 -35.69 3.05
N VAL A 625 -54.05 -34.37 3.29
CA VAL A 625 -55.01 -33.37 2.79
C VAL A 625 -55.02 -33.33 1.26
N ILE A 626 -53.85 -33.35 0.61
CA ILE A 626 -53.75 -33.43 -0.86
C ILE A 626 -54.38 -34.73 -1.37
N LEU A 627 -54.09 -35.87 -0.74
CA LEU A 627 -54.66 -37.16 -1.14
C LEU A 627 -56.19 -37.21 -0.94
N ALA A 628 -56.70 -36.59 0.13
CA ALA A 628 -58.14 -36.46 0.40
C ALA A 628 -58.83 -35.51 -0.60
N VAL A 629 -58.18 -34.42 -1.01
CA VAL A 629 -58.68 -33.53 -2.07
C VAL A 629 -58.69 -34.25 -3.43
N VAL A 630 -57.64 -35.01 -3.77
CA VAL A 630 -57.61 -35.84 -4.99
C VAL A 630 -58.71 -36.91 -4.95
N LEU A 631 -58.92 -37.57 -3.81
CA LEU A 631 -60.03 -38.51 -3.61
C LEU A 631 -61.41 -37.82 -3.75
N MET A 632 -61.61 -36.63 -3.18
CA MET A 632 -62.85 -35.86 -3.39
C MET A 632 -63.05 -35.49 -4.86
N VAL A 633 -62.00 -35.08 -5.58
CA VAL A 633 -62.08 -34.79 -7.02
C VAL A 633 -62.45 -36.05 -7.82
N LEU A 634 -61.89 -37.21 -7.49
CA LEU A 634 -62.25 -38.50 -8.11
C LEU A 634 -63.69 -38.93 -7.78
N ILE A 635 -64.16 -38.69 -6.55
CA ILE A 635 -65.54 -38.93 -6.12
C ILE A 635 -66.51 -38.00 -6.86
N ILE A 636 -66.18 -36.71 -7.01
CA ILE A 636 -66.97 -35.75 -7.79
C ILE A 636 -67.01 -36.18 -9.27
N ILE A 637 -65.87 -36.56 -9.86
CA ILE A 637 -65.81 -37.04 -11.26
C ILE A 637 -66.64 -38.31 -11.46
N THR A 638 -66.66 -39.24 -10.50
CA THR A 638 -67.49 -40.46 -10.60
C THR A 638 -68.97 -40.19 -10.38
N LEU A 639 -69.34 -39.31 -9.44
CA LEU A 639 -70.73 -38.86 -9.25
C LEU A 639 -71.26 -38.11 -10.49
N VAL A 640 -70.46 -37.22 -11.09
CA VAL A 640 -70.81 -36.53 -12.35
C VAL A 640 -70.98 -37.52 -13.51
N LYS A 641 -70.14 -38.57 -13.59
CA LYS A 641 -70.30 -39.66 -14.58
C LYS A 641 -71.50 -40.58 -14.31
N LEU A 642 -72.01 -40.63 -13.08
CA LEU A 642 -73.20 -41.40 -12.68
C LEU A 642 -74.51 -40.60 -12.75
N ALA A 643 -74.46 -39.26 -12.79
CA ALA A 643 -75.65 -38.43 -12.95
C ALA A 643 -76.59 -38.84 -14.12
N PRO A 644 -76.08 -39.28 -15.30
CA PRO A 644 -76.95 -39.77 -16.38
C PRO A 644 -77.75 -41.04 -16.04
N SER A 645 -77.21 -41.96 -15.23
CA SER A 645 -77.91 -43.21 -14.89
C SER A 645 -79.03 -42.98 -13.86
N PHE A 646 -78.83 -42.08 -12.90
CA PHE A 646 -79.90 -41.64 -12.01
C PHE A 646 -80.99 -40.82 -12.72
N ALA A 647 -80.66 -40.09 -13.80
CA ALA A 647 -81.65 -39.45 -14.66
C ALA A 647 -82.48 -40.48 -15.47
N MET A 648 -81.84 -41.49 -16.07
CA MET A 648 -82.54 -42.53 -16.85
C MET A 648 -83.54 -43.34 -16.02
N LEU A 649 -83.30 -43.54 -14.72
CA LEU A 649 -84.23 -44.22 -13.80
C LEU A 649 -85.57 -43.48 -13.58
N ARG A 650 -85.71 -42.22 -14.01
CA ARG A 650 -87.01 -41.51 -14.05
C ARG A 650 -87.67 -41.48 -15.44
N ILE A 651 -86.96 -41.82 -16.51
CA ILE A 651 -87.45 -41.68 -17.91
C ILE A 651 -87.96 -43.01 -18.48
N SER A 652 -87.65 -44.15 -17.86
CA SER A 652 -88.14 -45.49 -18.25
C SER A 652 -89.64 -45.76 -18.04
N ARG A 653 -90.47 -44.72 -17.85
CA ARG A 653 -91.92 -44.80 -17.62
C ARG A 653 -92.80 -44.05 -18.65
N SER A 654 -92.34 -43.82 -19.88
CA SER A 654 -93.24 -43.31 -20.95
C SER A 654 -92.89 -43.77 -22.39
N GLN A 655 -93.68 -44.74 -22.86
CA GLN A 655 -94.17 -44.95 -24.24
C GLN A 655 -93.23 -45.32 -25.41
N SER A 656 -93.78 -46.16 -26.30
CA SER A 656 -93.32 -46.52 -27.65
C SER A 656 -93.69 -45.42 -28.68
N SER A 657 -93.29 -45.40 -29.97
CA SER A 657 -92.86 -46.43 -30.95
C SER A 657 -91.94 -45.77 -32.04
N SER A 658 -91.51 -46.32 -33.20
CA SER A 658 -91.72 -47.58 -33.96
C SER A 658 -90.63 -47.77 -35.07
N LYS A 659 -90.76 -48.82 -35.91
CA LYS A 659 -90.04 -49.13 -37.18
C LYS A 659 -89.90 -47.91 -38.13
N GLN A 660 -88.86 -47.75 -38.99
CA GLN A 660 -88.63 -48.61 -40.18
C GLN A 660 -87.26 -48.46 -40.94
N ARG A 661 -86.39 -49.49 -40.83
CA ARG A 661 -85.59 -50.20 -41.89
C ARG A 661 -84.83 -49.48 -43.07
N SER A 662 -83.48 -49.56 -43.03
CA SER A 662 -82.48 -49.60 -44.17
C SER A 662 -82.24 -48.31 -45.01
N LYS A 663 -81.16 -48.09 -45.80
CA LYS A 663 -79.98 -48.86 -46.32
C LYS A 663 -78.69 -48.00 -46.15
N SER A 664 -77.50 -48.51 -45.79
CA SER A 664 -76.50 -49.31 -46.53
C SER A 664 -75.61 -48.56 -47.58
N LYS A 665 -74.28 -48.57 -47.32
CA LYS A 665 -73.09 -48.65 -48.22
C LYS A 665 -72.23 -47.40 -48.59
N ASN A 666 -70.92 -47.62 -48.34
CA ASN A 666 -69.73 -47.37 -49.19
C ASN A 666 -68.81 -46.13 -49.00
N LYS A 667 -67.50 -46.45 -49.17
CA LYS A 667 -66.32 -45.58 -49.36
C LYS A 667 -66.40 -44.84 -50.73
N THR A 668 -65.53 -43.89 -51.15
CA THR A 668 -64.06 -43.79 -50.95
C THR A 668 -63.46 -42.44 -51.39
N ASN A 669 -62.30 -42.06 -50.83
CA ASN A 669 -61.14 -41.34 -51.40
C ASN A 669 -61.18 -39.88 -51.99
N ASN A 670 -60.11 -39.15 -51.60
CA ASN A 670 -59.25 -38.22 -52.38
C ASN A 670 -59.57 -36.73 -52.65
N LYS A 671 -58.75 -35.87 -52.01
CA LYS A 671 -57.91 -34.76 -52.54
C LYS A 671 -58.49 -33.61 -53.40
N SER A 672 -58.29 -32.39 -52.86
CA SER A 672 -57.92 -31.12 -53.54
C SER A 672 -59.03 -30.37 -54.33
N ALA A 673 -58.94 -29.05 -54.65
CA ALA A 673 -57.86 -28.05 -54.52
C ALA A 673 -58.37 -26.57 -54.55
N LYS A 674 -57.47 -25.58 -54.27
CA LYS A 674 -57.55 -24.13 -54.63
C LYS A 674 -58.65 -23.29 -53.93
N HIS A 675 -58.74 -21.95 -53.97
CA HIS A 675 -58.07 -20.78 -54.65
C HIS A 675 -58.26 -19.52 -53.71
N ILE A 676 -57.78 -18.26 -53.82
CA ILE A 676 -57.03 -17.32 -54.73
C ILE A 676 -56.22 -16.35 -53.78
N ALA A 677 -55.04 -15.74 -54.00
CA ALA A 677 -54.03 -15.63 -55.07
C ALA A 677 -53.81 -14.25 -55.79
N GLY A 678 -53.71 -13.10 -55.09
CA GLY A 678 -53.15 -11.83 -55.63
C GLY A 678 -53.42 -10.56 -54.78
N ARG A 679 -52.71 -9.41 -54.92
CA ARG A 679 -51.53 -9.05 -55.74
C ARG A 679 -50.98 -7.64 -55.36
N SER A 680 -49.65 -7.43 -55.22
CA SER A 680 -48.86 -6.36 -55.91
C SER A 680 -47.35 -6.40 -55.55
N HIS A 681 -46.54 -5.63 -56.29
CA HIS A 681 -45.06 -5.54 -56.33
C HIS A 681 -44.43 -4.82 -55.10
N ASN A 682 -43.09 -4.73 -54.88
CA ASN A 682 -41.94 -4.79 -55.81
C ASN A 682 -40.59 -5.10 -55.10
N GLY A 683 -39.51 -5.39 -55.87
CA GLY A 683 -38.12 -5.06 -55.45
C GLY A 683 -37.14 -6.20 -55.11
N LYS A 684 -35.96 -6.14 -55.73
CA LYS A 684 -34.68 -6.89 -55.48
C LYS A 684 -34.04 -6.52 -54.11
N LYS A 685 -33.01 -7.18 -53.52
CA LYS A 685 -31.95 -8.09 -54.04
C LYS A 685 -31.26 -8.90 -52.89
N THR A 686 -30.46 -9.91 -53.28
CA THR A 686 -29.27 -10.57 -52.65
C THR A 686 -28.54 -9.90 -51.45
N SER A 687 -27.82 -10.59 -50.53
CA SER A 687 -27.58 -12.04 -50.27
C SER A 687 -26.61 -12.30 -49.08
N LEU A 688 -26.63 -13.54 -48.53
CA LEU A 688 -25.50 -14.31 -47.95
C LEU A 688 -24.86 -13.96 -46.57
N SER A 689 -25.02 -14.93 -45.66
CA SER A 689 -23.98 -15.67 -44.89
C SER A 689 -23.29 -15.13 -43.62
N LYS A 690 -23.32 -16.01 -42.59
CA LYS A 690 -22.25 -16.39 -41.63
C LYS A 690 -21.64 -15.33 -40.69
N SER A 691 -22.20 -15.29 -39.49
CA SER A 691 -21.63 -16.03 -38.34
C SER A 691 -22.80 -16.73 -37.61
N GLN A 692 -22.62 -17.66 -36.66
CA GLN A 692 -21.39 -18.25 -36.10
C GLN A 692 -21.29 -19.74 -36.50
#